data_AF-A0A5E7UTF6-F1
#
_entry.id   AF-A0A5E7UTF6-F1
#
_cell.length_a   1.000
_cell.length_b   1.000
_cell.length_c   1.000
_cell.angle_alpha   90.00
_cell.angle_beta   90.00
_cell.angle_gamma   90.00
#
_symmetry.space_group_name_H-M   'P 1'
#
loop_
_entity.id
_entity.type
_entity.pdbx_description
1 polymer ?
#
loop_
_entity_poly.entity_id
_entity_poly.type
_entity_poly.pdbx_seq_one_letter_code
_entity_poly.pdbx_strand_id
1 'polypeptide(L)'
;MYHYYQRSEHDAWFLLSFNADQDPVALAKAQGAKKLTILALNQMVNDGTEDELPRNRDKIAYRGPLYFDIDCKDDLGQAIISGQELVGKLTRMGVPKGYIEIFLSGNKGLHILINELLFIGHRFILRLPEIYKEMARELFVIGLDYSVYSSGRGNSFRIVNQQRYDGNYRVPVTPDELAELTVDRYREWVKAPRTVEVDAPQGRVVYELKALFEESKKSVNAKSRRVIIASSADMEAIRQPVPTCIQMLCDSESLKADASYNQVATQLATYIVRAGVSQTVAESLAARLASSAKSSKYNTAKLRRDHIEAQIRYVEHTPTFSFGCNAIRALLSKRPCEGCAIEAGANMSGDQDGGLCAVVEPDGYYIRQGDGKRRVSNFTLAPVDMFIDVPQDGTSPRRVATRMSVMKDGNELAKVIFKEAAFLSRTAFLKELEGLTDLTFQGTDQEIQKIKLAIFREAQDVGEIFQVYTAGVHLDFVDDIPLFTYVEPDMSVNTVKVRGTHQFFGKLQARPYFAHTTMAERGDEKVDEALAHLLKINQKHEIGLMVGWILAAHFKTHFMHLYSQFPILSLWGSAGAGKSQTAGLFTWLNGTDYMQKDSGVSAPSTSPYAMLDYLSSTTTIPRIIEEFNKSKMSSKTYKDVVERIKQAWNGESTLKGRLGRGSLGRTGAEAVAIPLSSPLIVISEQEIEVPAIQERSIRVHLTKIKRGKSRDHFRLAKASRNHLRRFGKAIMASALSTPFEDIKALMEKASELLPPEMDDRPRFSLQVAIFGLWKLKEVCEHLRLFQSLDTLDPIIKAMVGHCANSGDGYVQSEIDLVLQKIAIIVAISRSADEAASGTVYLTEGLHYTVTPEYLVLDPVLSHASYTRYCTVDERSVPVIDSGAQFVKLITEEPYFVKYAPYAGMAGGRAMLYLSLKELQAKNIDISLLGWGGTHESANFS
;
A
#
# COMPACT_ATOMS: atom_id res chain seq x y z
N MET A 1 -29.58 -4.81 18.93
CA MET A 1 -29.67 -4.88 17.45
C MET A 1 -31.12 -4.69 17.06
N TYR A 2 -31.39 -4.29 15.81
CA TYR A 2 -32.76 -3.93 15.41
C TYR A 2 -33.22 -4.74 14.19
N HIS A 3 -34.42 -5.30 14.25
CA HIS A 3 -35.20 -5.76 13.10
C HIS A 3 -36.51 -4.96 13.02
N TYR A 4 -37.19 -5.05 11.88
CA TYR A 4 -38.56 -4.57 11.76
C TYR A 4 -39.48 -5.72 11.36
N TYR A 5 -40.71 -5.71 11.87
CA TYR A 5 -41.70 -6.74 11.58
C TYR A 5 -43.06 -6.13 11.25
N GLN A 6 -43.90 -6.90 10.56
CA GLN A 6 -45.30 -6.56 10.29
C GLN A 6 -46.20 -7.68 10.79
N ARG A 7 -47.37 -7.34 11.35
CA ARG A 7 -48.37 -8.33 11.81
C ARG A 7 -49.37 -8.73 10.72
N SER A 8 -49.38 -8.02 9.59
CA SER A 8 -50.14 -8.38 8.38
C SER A 8 -49.40 -7.94 7.11
N GLU A 9 -49.90 -8.30 5.92
CA GLU A 9 -49.26 -7.98 4.64
C GLU A 9 -49.11 -6.47 4.37
N HIS A 10 -49.96 -5.64 4.98
CA HIS A 10 -50.04 -4.19 4.77
C HIS A 10 -49.94 -3.39 6.08
N ASP A 11 -49.52 -4.02 7.18
CA ASP A 11 -49.45 -3.34 8.48
C ASP A 11 -48.29 -2.33 8.54
N ALA A 12 -48.34 -1.42 9.51
CA ALA A 12 -47.21 -0.56 9.82
C ALA A 12 -45.98 -1.40 10.24
N TRP A 13 -44.78 -0.86 10.02
CA TRP A 13 -43.55 -1.48 10.48
C TRP A 13 -43.38 -1.26 11.99
N PHE A 14 -43.25 -2.34 12.74
CA PHE A 14 -42.95 -2.32 14.16
C PHE A 14 -41.47 -2.61 14.40
N LEU A 15 -40.85 -1.87 15.31
CA LEU A 15 -39.47 -2.09 15.71
C LEU A 15 -39.34 -3.29 16.65
N LEU A 16 -38.36 -4.15 16.40
CA LEU A 16 -37.93 -5.22 17.30
C LEU A 16 -36.48 -4.97 17.72
N SER A 17 -36.27 -4.69 19.01
CA SER A 17 -34.94 -4.66 19.62
C SER A 17 -34.62 -6.01 20.25
N PHE A 18 -33.41 -6.51 20.02
CA PHE A 18 -32.95 -7.81 20.54
C PHE A 18 -31.44 -7.83 20.79
N ASN A 19 -30.99 -8.71 21.67
CA ASN A 19 -29.59 -8.99 21.98
C ASN A 19 -29.03 -10.11 21.09
N ALA A 20 -27.70 -10.25 21.04
CA ALA A 20 -27.02 -11.16 20.11
C ALA A 20 -27.23 -12.66 20.41
N ASP A 21 -27.62 -12.99 21.63
CA ASP A 21 -27.91 -14.32 22.14
C ASP A 21 -29.38 -14.73 21.97
N GLN A 22 -30.24 -13.82 21.50
CA GLN A 22 -31.67 -14.07 21.32
C GLN A 22 -32.02 -14.38 19.86
N ASP A 23 -32.94 -15.31 19.64
CA ASP A 23 -33.49 -15.58 18.30
C ASP A 23 -34.53 -14.49 17.93
N PRO A 24 -34.21 -13.60 16.95
CA PRO A 24 -35.13 -12.54 16.54
C PRO A 24 -36.41 -13.09 15.91
N VAL A 25 -36.39 -14.29 15.31
CA VAL A 25 -37.58 -14.90 14.70
C VAL A 25 -38.55 -15.36 15.79
N ALA A 26 -38.07 -16.03 16.83
CA ALA A 26 -38.89 -16.42 17.98
C ALA A 26 -39.51 -15.20 18.69
N LEU A 27 -38.71 -14.15 18.91
CA LEU A 27 -39.19 -12.89 19.49
C LEU A 27 -40.26 -12.21 18.62
N ALA A 28 -40.04 -12.13 17.31
CA ALA A 28 -41.02 -11.56 16.38
C ALA A 28 -42.33 -12.37 16.36
N LYS A 29 -42.24 -13.72 16.37
CA LYS A 29 -43.41 -14.60 16.44
C LYS A 29 -44.24 -14.35 17.71
N ALA A 30 -43.60 -14.18 18.86
CA ALA A 30 -44.27 -13.85 20.13
C ALA A 30 -45.02 -12.50 20.07
N GLN A 31 -44.58 -11.58 19.20
CA GLN A 31 -45.23 -10.29 18.95
C GLN A 31 -46.30 -10.33 17.85
N GLY A 32 -46.65 -11.52 17.35
CA GLY A 32 -47.64 -11.71 16.29
C GLY A 32 -47.14 -11.38 14.89
N ALA A 33 -45.82 -11.33 14.67
CA ALA A 33 -45.25 -11.02 13.37
C ALA A 33 -45.60 -12.08 12.31
N LYS A 34 -45.92 -11.62 11.11
CA LYS A 34 -46.06 -12.41 9.88
C LYS A 34 -44.84 -12.28 8.96
N LYS A 35 -44.20 -11.11 8.95
CA LYS A 35 -42.97 -10.81 8.20
C LYS A 35 -41.92 -10.22 9.12
N LEU A 36 -40.66 -10.50 8.83
CA LEU A 36 -39.50 -9.98 9.54
C LEU A 36 -38.44 -9.55 8.54
N THR A 37 -37.78 -8.39 8.76
CA THR A 37 -36.67 -7.95 7.92
C THR A 37 -35.55 -8.98 7.91
N ILE A 38 -34.92 -9.19 6.75
CA ILE A 38 -33.93 -10.25 6.54
C ILE A 38 -32.63 -9.91 7.27
N LEU A 39 -32.21 -8.64 7.19
CA LEU A 39 -30.99 -8.14 7.81
C LEU A 39 -31.31 -7.37 9.09
N ALA A 40 -30.47 -7.55 10.10
CA ALA A 40 -30.45 -6.76 11.32
C ALA A 40 -29.71 -5.43 11.07
N LEU A 41 -30.10 -4.39 11.80
CA LEU A 41 -29.51 -3.05 11.73
C LEU A 41 -28.78 -2.71 13.03
N ASN A 42 -27.70 -1.93 12.91
CA ASN A 42 -26.95 -1.42 14.05
C ASN A 42 -27.65 -0.27 14.79
N GLN A 43 -28.59 0.41 14.11
CA GLN A 43 -29.33 1.55 14.63
C GLN A 43 -30.79 1.55 14.17
N MET A 44 -31.64 2.30 14.87
CA MET A 44 -33.01 2.56 14.46
C MET A 44 -33.03 3.48 13.22
N VAL A 45 -34.05 3.34 12.39
CA VAL A 45 -34.24 4.09 11.14
C VAL A 45 -35.52 4.91 11.28
N ASN A 46 -35.35 6.23 11.30
CA ASN A 46 -36.46 7.18 11.19
C ASN A 46 -36.68 7.44 9.71
N ASP A 47 -37.88 7.17 9.20
CA ASP A 47 -38.21 7.48 7.82
C ASP A 47 -38.35 9.00 7.69
N GLY A 48 -37.34 9.65 7.11
CA GLY A 48 -37.36 11.07 6.74
C GLY A 48 -37.98 11.30 5.37
N THR A 49 -37.97 12.55 4.89
CA THR A 49 -38.40 12.91 3.51
C THR A 49 -37.45 12.31 2.44
N GLU A 50 -37.86 12.29 1.17
CA GLU A 50 -37.04 11.77 0.06
C GLU A 50 -35.64 12.40 -0.04
N ASP A 51 -35.46 13.62 0.46
CA ASP A 51 -34.17 14.32 0.54
C ASP A 51 -33.24 13.79 1.67
N GLU A 52 -33.80 13.10 2.67
CA GLU A 52 -33.07 12.55 3.82
C GLU A 52 -32.68 11.07 3.63
N LEU A 53 -33.36 10.35 2.73
CA LEU A 53 -33.09 8.95 2.40
C LEU A 53 -31.68 8.71 1.81
N PRO A 54 -31.11 9.55 0.92
CA PRO A 54 -29.73 9.43 0.47
C PRO A 54 -28.71 9.64 1.60
N ARG A 55 -29.02 10.50 2.60
CA ARG A 55 -28.11 10.83 3.73
C ARG A 55 -27.98 9.70 4.75
N ASN A 56 -28.87 8.71 4.71
CA ASN A 56 -28.87 7.55 5.61
C ASN A 56 -28.12 6.33 5.05
N ARG A 57 -27.88 6.24 3.73
CA ARG A 57 -27.25 5.06 3.08
C ARG A 57 -25.81 4.81 3.54
N ASP A 58 -25.05 5.87 3.79
CA ASP A 58 -23.64 5.79 4.22
C ASP A 58 -23.47 5.69 5.75
N LYS A 59 -24.58 5.64 6.50
CA LYS A 59 -24.59 5.66 7.97
C LYS A 59 -25.20 4.41 8.61
N ILE A 60 -26.08 3.70 7.90
CA ILE A 60 -26.74 2.49 8.39
C ILE A 60 -25.90 1.26 8.00
N ALA A 61 -25.49 0.49 9.00
CA ALA A 61 -24.79 -0.78 8.79
C ALA A 61 -25.73 -1.96 9.06
N TYR A 62 -25.63 -2.99 8.23
CA TYR A 62 -26.48 -4.17 8.29
C TYR A 62 -25.67 -5.42 8.62
N ARG A 63 -26.33 -6.43 9.15
CA ARG A 63 -25.77 -7.76 9.41
C ARG A 63 -26.82 -8.81 9.12
N GLY A 64 -26.42 -9.93 8.53
CA GLY A 64 -27.29 -11.07 8.28
C GLY A 64 -26.90 -11.83 7.01
N PRO A 65 -27.65 -12.89 6.68
CA PRO A 65 -27.29 -13.84 5.63
C PRO A 65 -27.29 -13.18 4.26
N LEU A 66 -26.48 -13.69 3.33
CA LEU A 66 -26.65 -13.44 1.90
C LEU A 66 -27.95 -14.10 1.47
N TYR A 67 -28.84 -13.37 0.80
CA TYR A 67 -30.17 -13.85 0.43
C TYR A 67 -30.44 -13.62 -1.05
N PHE A 68 -31.21 -14.54 -1.64
CA PHE A 68 -31.67 -14.52 -3.02
C PHE A 68 -33.17 -14.76 -3.05
N ASP A 69 -33.90 -13.97 -3.83
CA ASP A 69 -35.33 -14.14 -4.08
C ASP A 69 -35.53 -14.46 -5.56
N ILE A 70 -36.06 -15.64 -5.86
CA ILE A 70 -36.26 -16.12 -7.24
C ILE A 70 -37.75 -16.22 -7.49
N ASP A 71 -38.26 -15.39 -8.40
CA ASP A 71 -39.65 -15.37 -8.85
C ASP A 71 -39.71 -15.22 -10.38
N CYS A 72 -40.17 -16.28 -11.06
CA CYS A 72 -40.42 -16.28 -12.49
C CYS A 72 -41.92 -16.11 -12.71
N LYS A 73 -42.35 -14.89 -13.08
CA LYS A 73 -43.77 -14.55 -13.33
C LYS A 73 -44.47 -15.65 -14.14
N ASP A 74 -45.39 -16.35 -13.48
CA ASP A 74 -46.21 -17.47 -13.98
C ASP A 74 -45.49 -18.74 -14.46
N ASP A 75 -44.17 -18.81 -14.35
CA ASP A 75 -43.37 -20.01 -14.68
C ASP A 75 -42.64 -20.56 -13.45
N LEU A 76 -43.40 -21.28 -12.62
CA LEU A 76 -42.85 -21.97 -11.45
C LEU A 76 -41.80 -23.04 -11.84
N GLY A 77 -41.92 -23.66 -13.01
CA GLY A 77 -40.94 -24.63 -13.50
C GLY A 77 -39.57 -23.98 -13.68
N GLN A 78 -39.53 -22.81 -14.32
CA GLN A 78 -38.30 -22.04 -14.49
C GLN A 78 -37.73 -21.56 -13.15
N ALA A 79 -38.57 -21.13 -12.20
CA ALA A 79 -38.10 -20.72 -10.87
C ALA A 79 -37.39 -21.89 -10.15
N ILE A 80 -37.92 -23.11 -10.23
CA ILE A 80 -37.30 -24.31 -9.65
C ILE A 80 -35.94 -24.60 -10.30
N ILE A 81 -35.88 -24.59 -11.64
CA ILE A 81 -34.63 -24.80 -12.40
C ILE A 81 -33.57 -23.78 -11.99
N SER A 82 -33.96 -22.50 -11.89
CA SER A 82 -33.05 -21.43 -11.46
C SER A 82 -32.57 -21.61 -10.02
N GLY A 83 -33.43 -22.09 -9.12
CA GLY A 83 -33.04 -22.45 -7.75
C GLY A 83 -32.00 -23.57 -7.73
N GLN A 84 -32.21 -24.62 -8.51
CA GLN A 84 -31.26 -25.74 -8.66
C GLN A 84 -29.91 -25.25 -9.22
N GLU A 85 -29.94 -24.38 -10.23
CA GLU A 85 -28.75 -23.79 -10.83
C GLU A 85 -27.97 -22.94 -9.82
N LEU A 86 -28.65 -22.10 -9.04
CA LEU A 86 -28.02 -21.23 -8.04
C LEU A 86 -27.36 -22.05 -6.93
N VAL A 87 -28.05 -23.07 -6.41
CA VAL A 87 -27.45 -24.00 -5.42
C VAL A 87 -26.24 -24.70 -6.01
N GLY A 88 -26.30 -25.15 -7.26
CA GLY A 88 -25.15 -25.73 -7.97
C GLY A 88 -23.96 -24.76 -8.10
N LYS A 89 -24.21 -23.46 -8.35
CA LYS A 89 -23.16 -22.42 -8.37
C LYS A 89 -22.53 -22.26 -6.98
N LEU A 90 -23.34 -22.14 -5.93
CA LEU A 90 -22.86 -21.97 -4.56
C LEU A 90 -22.06 -23.19 -4.07
N THR A 91 -22.50 -24.40 -4.38
CA THR A 91 -21.75 -25.62 -4.04
C THR A 91 -20.42 -25.71 -4.80
N ARG A 92 -20.37 -25.31 -6.08
CA ARG A 92 -19.10 -25.22 -6.83
C ARG A 92 -18.13 -24.22 -6.23
N MET A 93 -18.64 -23.15 -5.60
CA MET A 93 -17.83 -22.19 -4.86
C MET A 93 -17.35 -22.68 -3.49
N GLY A 94 -17.61 -23.95 -3.16
CA GLY A 94 -17.19 -24.56 -1.91
C GLY A 94 -18.14 -24.32 -0.74
N VAL A 95 -19.37 -23.82 -0.96
CA VAL A 95 -20.41 -23.75 0.08
C VAL A 95 -20.96 -25.17 0.32
N PRO A 96 -20.78 -25.75 1.52
CA PRO A 96 -21.34 -27.07 1.84
C PRO A 96 -22.86 -27.05 1.77
N LYS A 97 -23.46 -28.09 1.17
CA LYS A 97 -24.92 -28.23 1.03
C LYS A 97 -25.68 -28.01 2.35
N GLY A 98 -25.19 -28.59 3.45
CA GLY A 98 -25.81 -28.46 4.79
C GLY A 98 -25.89 -27.04 5.36
N TYR A 99 -25.20 -26.06 4.74
CA TYR A 99 -25.25 -24.64 5.15
C TYR A 99 -26.06 -23.75 4.19
N ILE A 100 -26.75 -24.34 3.21
CA ILE A 100 -27.61 -23.63 2.26
C ILE A 100 -29.05 -23.77 2.72
N GLU A 101 -29.65 -22.67 3.18
CA GLU A 101 -31.05 -22.65 3.58
C GLU A 101 -31.94 -22.35 2.37
N ILE A 102 -32.89 -23.23 2.08
CA ILE A 102 -33.77 -23.13 0.91
C ILE A 102 -35.21 -23.13 1.38
N PHE A 103 -36.00 -22.17 0.90
CA PHE A 103 -37.40 -22.04 1.24
C PHE A 103 -38.25 -21.92 -0.02
N LEU A 104 -39.33 -22.69 -0.07
CA LEU A 104 -40.40 -22.48 -1.05
C LEU A 104 -41.27 -21.32 -0.53
N SER A 105 -41.48 -20.28 -1.33
CA SER A 105 -42.16 -19.04 -0.89
C SER A 105 -43.65 -19.24 -0.56
N GLY A 106 -44.23 -20.36 -0.99
CA GLY A 106 -45.64 -20.72 -0.79
C GLY A 106 -46.56 -20.35 -1.94
N ASN A 107 -46.03 -19.74 -3.01
CA ASN A 107 -46.78 -19.40 -4.22
C ASN A 107 -46.02 -19.84 -5.48
N LYS A 108 -45.09 -19.00 -5.96
CA LYS A 108 -44.42 -19.16 -7.27
C LYS A 108 -42.92 -18.89 -7.25
N GLY A 109 -42.29 -18.86 -6.07
CA GLY A 109 -40.88 -18.50 -5.93
C GLY A 109 -40.11 -19.31 -4.88
N LEU A 110 -38.79 -19.06 -4.81
CA LEU A 110 -37.87 -19.68 -3.87
C LEU A 110 -37.00 -18.61 -3.22
N HIS A 111 -36.72 -18.77 -1.92
CA HIS A 111 -35.72 -17.97 -1.22
C HIS A 111 -34.54 -18.85 -0.83
N ILE A 112 -33.33 -18.41 -1.14
CA ILE A 112 -32.09 -19.12 -0.78
C ILE A 112 -31.25 -18.20 0.09
N LEU A 113 -30.77 -18.71 1.23
CA LEU A 113 -30.01 -17.96 2.21
C LEU A 113 -28.70 -18.68 2.57
N ILE A 114 -27.62 -17.91 2.69
CA ILE A 114 -26.29 -18.37 3.10
C ILE A 114 -25.85 -17.57 4.32
N ASN A 115 -25.52 -18.28 5.40
CA ASN A 115 -25.11 -17.65 6.65
C ASN A 115 -23.84 -16.80 6.48
N GLU A 116 -23.85 -15.57 6.99
CA GLU A 116 -22.73 -14.63 6.85
C GLU A 116 -21.44 -15.09 7.53
N LEU A 117 -21.52 -16.03 8.48
CA LEU A 117 -20.35 -16.61 9.15
C LEU A 117 -19.41 -17.34 8.17
N LEU A 118 -19.94 -17.82 7.05
CA LEU A 118 -19.13 -18.49 6.05
C LEU A 118 -18.18 -17.54 5.29
N PHE A 119 -18.37 -16.21 5.34
CA PHE A 119 -17.57 -15.31 4.50
C PHE A 119 -17.30 -13.90 5.07
N ILE A 120 -18.13 -13.38 6.00
CA ILE A 120 -17.97 -12.04 6.63
C ILE A 120 -17.64 -12.15 8.12
N GLY A 121 -18.27 -13.09 8.83
CA GLY A 121 -18.27 -13.16 10.30
C GLY A 121 -19.34 -12.26 10.95
N HIS A 122 -19.33 -12.16 12.28
CA HIS A 122 -20.35 -11.42 13.06
C HIS A 122 -20.12 -9.89 13.11
N ARG A 123 -20.08 -9.22 11.95
CA ARG A 123 -19.85 -7.76 11.87
C ARG A 123 -20.98 -7.04 11.12
N PHE A 124 -21.23 -5.79 11.50
CA PHE A 124 -22.10 -4.89 10.76
C PHE A 124 -21.33 -4.24 9.61
N ILE A 125 -21.91 -4.22 8.41
CA ILE A 125 -21.30 -3.72 7.18
C ILE A 125 -22.16 -2.62 6.57
N LEU A 126 -21.54 -1.47 6.26
CA LEU A 126 -22.18 -0.38 5.52
C LEU A 126 -22.49 -0.83 4.09
N ARG A 127 -23.63 -0.38 3.55
CA ARG A 127 -24.06 -0.67 2.17
C ARG A 127 -24.17 -2.17 1.84
N LEU A 128 -24.34 -3.03 2.85
CA LEU A 128 -24.43 -4.48 2.67
C LEU A 128 -25.51 -4.94 1.66
N PRO A 129 -26.73 -4.34 1.60
CA PRO A 129 -27.69 -4.68 0.55
C PRO A 129 -27.13 -4.46 -0.87
N GLU A 130 -26.41 -3.35 -1.10
CA GLU A 130 -25.79 -3.04 -2.39
C GLU A 130 -24.65 -4.02 -2.72
N ILE A 131 -23.87 -4.42 -1.71
CA ILE A 131 -22.81 -5.44 -1.87
C ILE A 131 -23.44 -6.79 -2.23
N TYR A 132 -24.50 -7.20 -1.54
CA TYR A 132 -25.22 -8.44 -1.86
C TYR A 132 -25.89 -8.37 -3.24
N LYS A 133 -26.37 -7.21 -3.68
CA LYS A 133 -26.88 -7.01 -5.04
C LYS A 133 -25.79 -7.28 -6.10
N GLU A 134 -24.57 -6.80 -5.88
CA GLU A 134 -23.44 -7.07 -6.79
C GLU A 134 -23.02 -8.56 -6.75
N MET A 135 -22.97 -9.19 -5.58
CA MET A 135 -22.72 -10.64 -5.49
C MET A 135 -23.81 -11.44 -6.23
N ALA A 136 -25.06 -11.03 -6.10
CA ALA A 136 -26.19 -11.65 -6.77
C ALA A 136 -26.13 -11.48 -8.29
N ARG A 137 -25.52 -10.40 -8.78
CA ARG A 137 -25.25 -10.21 -10.21
C ARG A 137 -24.25 -11.23 -10.74
N GLU A 138 -23.19 -11.53 -10.00
CA GLU A 138 -22.22 -12.55 -10.42
C GLU A 138 -22.79 -13.97 -10.31
N LEU A 139 -23.73 -14.19 -9.39
CA LEU A 139 -24.44 -15.46 -9.18
C LEU A 139 -25.77 -15.56 -9.92
N PHE A 140 -25.98 -14.70 -10.93
CA PHE A 140 -27.27 -14.55 -11.61
C PHE A 140 -27.88 -15.88 -12.08
N VAL A 141 -29.18 -16.03 -11.88
CA VAL A 141 -30.04 -17.06 -12.46
C VAL A 141 -31.33 -16.41 -12.94
N ILE A 142 -32.03 -17.05 -13.87
CA ILE A 142 -33.29 -16.52 -14.43
C ILE A 142 -34.33 -16.36 -13.30
N GLY A 143 -34.99 -15.20 -13.24
CA GLY A 143 -36.02 -14.92 -12.23
C GLY A 143 -35.50 -14.37 -10.90
N LEU A 144 -34.20 -14.13 -10.76
CA LEU A 144 -33.66 -13.48 -9.57
C LEU A 144 -34.15 -12.02 -9.46
N ASP A 145 -34.85 -11.69 -8.38
CA ASP A 145 -35.35 -10.34 -8.09
C ASP A 145 -34.27 -9.51 -7.37
N TYR A 146 -33.82 -8.43 -8.01
CA TYR A 146 -32.84 -7.50 -7.45
C TYR A 146 -33.46 -6.38 -6.61
N SER A 147 -34.77 -6.19 -6.67
CA SER A 147 -35.47 -5.13 -5.93
C SER A 147 -35.42 -5.37 -4.42
N VAL A 148 -35.23 -6.63 -4.01
CA VAL A 148 -35.08 -7.06 -2.61
C VAL A 148 -33.86 -6.45 -1.91
N TYR A 149 -32.85 -5.98 -2.65
CA TYR A 149 -31.64 -5.38 -2.10
C TYR A 149 -31.82 -3.87 -1.83
N SER A 150 -32.76 -3.55 -0.95
CA SER A 150 -33.11 -2.17 -0.58
C SER A 150 -32.41 -1.72 0.71
N SER A 151 -31.89 -0.49 0.72
CA SER A 151 -31.42 0.21 1.94
C SER A 151 -32.61 0.78 2.76
N GLY A 152 -32.35 1.31 3.96
CA GLY A 152 -33.38 1.80 4.89
C GLY A 152 -33.69 0.74 5.95
N ARG A 153 -34.97 0.40 6.16
CA ARG A 153 -35.35 -0.74 7.03
C ARG A 153 -34.94 -2.10 6.46
N GLY A 154 -34.64 -2.17 5.17
CA GLY A 154 -34.32 -3.41 4.46
C GLY A 154 -35.58 -4.16 3.98
N ASN A 155 -35.38 -5.24 3.22
CA ASN A 155 -36.47 -6.12 2.80
C ASN A 155 -36.82 -7.15 3.89
N SER A 156 -38.01 -7.75 3.78
CA SER A 156 -38.51 -8.79 4.70
C SER A 156 -38.97 -10.03 3.99
N PHE A 157 -38.82 -11.17 4.66
CA PHE A 157 -39.48 -12.40 4.26
C PHE A 157 -40.60 -12.76 5.23
N ARG A 158 -41.58 -13.51 4.72
CA ARG A 158 -42.58 -14.16 5.56
C ARG A 158 -41.90 -15.12 6.51
N ILE A 159 -42.35 -15.13 7.77
CA ILE A 159 -41.82 -16.07 8.76
C ILE A 159 -42.20 -17.49 8.34
N VAL A 160 -41.20 -18.39 8.37
CA VAL A 160 -41.35 -19.80 7.97
C VAL A 160 -42.48 -20.48 8.76
N ASN A 161 -43.21 -21.38 8.08
CA ASN A 161 -44.29 -22.20 8.63
C ASN A 161 -45.49 -21.42 9.22
N GLN A 162 -45.67 -20.16 8.83
CA GLN A 162 -46.93 -19.46 9.11
C GLN A 162 -47.87 -19.53 7.91
N GLN A 163 -49.14 -19.82 8.19
CA GLN A 163 -50.17 -19.90 7.16
C GLN A 163 -50.40 -18.54 6.52
N ARG A 164 -50.41 -18.52 5.19
CA ARG A 164 -50.75 -17.38 4.34
C ARG A 164 -52.26 -17.31 4.12
N TYR A 165 -52.74 -16.21 3.55
CA TYR A 165 -54.17 -16.02 3.26
C TYR A 165 -54.71 -17.04 2.23
N ASP A 166 -53.85 -17.57 1.37
CA ASP A 166 -54.19 -18.59 0.36
C ASP A 166 -54.16 -20.02 0.92
N GLY A 167 -53.93 -20.17 2.23
CA GLY A 167 -53.87 -21.45 2.93
C GLY A 167 -52.50 -22.14 2.86
N ASN A 168 -51.56 -21.66 2.03
CA ASN A 168 -50.22 -22.22 1.89
C ASN A 168 -49.23 -21.65 2.91
N TYR A 169 -48.04 -22.22 2.95
CA TYR A 169 -46.97 -21.93 3.91
C TYR A 169 -45.65 -21.68 3.17
N ARG A 170 -44.82 -20.78 3.71
CA ARG A 170 -43.40 -20.74 3.35
C ARG A 170 -42.70 -21.88 4.08
N VAL A 171 -42.22 -22.88 3.36
CA VAL A 171 -41.68 -24.13 3.94
C VAL A 171 -40.21 -24.32 3.57
N PRO A 172 -39.37 -24.86 4.47
CA PRO A 172 -37.99 -25.21 4.17
C PRO A 172 -37.91 -26.52 3.37
N VAL A 173 -36.86 -26.67 2.57
CA VAL A 173 -36.50 -27.92 1.85
C VAL A 173 -34.99 -28.11 1.90
N THR A 174 -34.52 -29.36 1.81
CA THR A 174 -33.08 -29.66 1.72
C THR A 174 -32.54 -29.39 0.29
N PRO A 175 -31.22 -29.21 0.12
CA PRO A 175 -30.61 -29.14 -1.21
C PRO A 175 -30.85 -30.37 -2.08
N ASP A 176 -30.93 -31.56 -1.48
CA ASP A 176 -31.19 -32.81 -2.21
C ASP A 176 -32.67 -32.91 -2.62
N GLU A 177 -33.58 -32.47 -1.76
CA GLU A 177 -34.99 -32.31 -2.12
C GLU A 177 -35.20 -31.29 -3.25
N LEU A 178 -34.45 -30.18 -3.24
CA LEU A 178 -34.49 -29.18 -4.32
C LEU A 178 -34.00 -29.79 -5.65
N ALA A 179 -32.97 -30.63 -5.63
CA ALA A 179 -32.42 -31.26 -6.83
C ALA A 179 -33.46 -32.13 -7.57
N GLU A 180 -34.41 -32.70 -6.85
CA GLU A 180 -35.50 -33.52 -7.39
C GLU A 180 -36.88 -32.82 -7.35
N LEU A 181 -36.91 -31.52 -7.11
CA LEU A 181 -38.15 -30.77 -6.96
C LEU A 181 -38.85 -30.63 -8.32
N THR A 182 -40.15 -30.92 -8.33
CA THR A 182 -41.04 -30.70 -9.48
C THR A 182 -42.14 -29.70 -9.12
N VAL A 183 -42.83 -29.17 -10.12
CA VAL A 183 -43.96 -28.24 -9.92
C VAL A 183 -45.06 -28.86 -9.04
N ASP A 184 -45.36 -30.15 -9.22
CA ASP A 184 -46.38 -30.84 -8.44
C ASP A 184 -45.94 -31.03 -6.98
N ARG A 185 -44.69 -31.46 -6.76
CA ARG A 185 -44.11 -31.57 -5.41
C ARG A 185 -44.07 -30.22 -4.69
N TYR A 186 -43.70 -29.15 -5.39
CA TYR A 186 -43.75 -27.79 -4.84
C TYR A 186 -45.15 -27.46 -4.33
N ARG A 187 -46.18 -27.65 -5.17
CA ARG A 187 -47.58 -27.32 -4.83
C ARG A 187 -48.15 -28.19 -3.71
N GLU A 188 -47.67 -29.42 -3.57
CA GLU A 188 -48.04 -30.30 -2.47
C GLU A 188 -47.39 -29.86 -1.15
N TRP A 189 -46.08 -29.62 -1.17
CA TRP A 189 -45.29 -29.36 0.03
C TRP A 189 -45.63 -28.04 0.72
N VAL A 190 -46.08 -27.03 -0.03
CA VAL A 190 -46.47 -25.73 0.55
C VAL A 190 -47.82 -25.76 1.28
N LYS A 191 -48.58 -26.86 1.25
CA LYS A 191 -49.91 -26.96 1.89
C LYS A 191 -49.88 -27.16 3.41
N ALA A 192 -48.74 -27.53 3.98
CA ALA A 192 -48.59 -27.76 5.41
C ALA A 192 -47.19 -27.32 5.90
N PRO A 193 -47.04 -26.94 7.19
CA PRO A 193 -45.74 -26.67 7.80
C PRO A 193 -44.75 -27.83 7.66
N ARG A 194 -43.45 -27.51 7.48
CA ARG A 194 -42.38 -28.51 7.40
C ARG A 194 -41.15 -28.08 8.19
N THR A 195 -40.41 -29.03 8.73
CA THR A 195 -39.14 -28.77 9.42
C THR A 195 -38.03 -29.54 8.71
N VAL A 196 -36.90 -28.87 8.49
CA VAL A 196 -35.69 -29.44 7.91
C VAL A 196 -34.54 -29.05 8.82
N GLU A 197 -33.62 -29.97 9.08
CA GLU A 197 -32.40 -29.67 9.82
C GLU A 197 -31.38 -28.98 8.90
N VAL A 198 -30.81 -27.88 9.38
CA VAL A 198 -29.74 -27.15 8.71
C VAL A 198 -28.58 -27.06 9.70
N ASP A 199 -27.38 -27.38 9.24
CA ASP A 199 -26.20 -27.40 10.09
C ASP A 199 -25.78 -25.98 10.47
N ALA A 200 -25.31 -25.78 11.70
CA ALA A 200 -24.71 -24.52 12.10
C ALA A 200 -23.29 -24.39 11.51
N PRO A 201 -22.88 -23.22 10.97
CA PRO A 201 -21.53 -23.03 10.46
C PRO A 201 -20.52 -22.96 11.62
N GLN A 202 -19.85 -24.08 11.93
CA GLN A 202 -18.88 -24.21 13.03
C GLN A 202 -17.51 -23.57 12.68
N GLY A 203 -17.47 -22.25 12.51
CA GLY A 203 -16.21 -21.50 12.30
C GLY A 203 -15.54 -21.68 10.93
N ARG A 204 -16.24 -22.31 9.97
CA ARG A 204 -15.74 -22.54 8.60
C ARG A 204 -15.88 -21.29 7.75
N VAL A 205 -14.84 -20.99 6.94
CA VAL A 205 -14.86 -19.91 5.94
C VAL A 205 -14.80 -20.51 4.54
N VAL A 206 -15.67 -20.03 3.64
CA VAL A 206 -15.70 -20.35 2.20
C VAL A 206 -14.95 -19.23 1.46
N TYR A 207 -13.70 -19.50 1.09
CA TYR A 207 -12.79 -18.49 0.56
C TYR A 207 -13.24 -17.86 -0.76
N GLU A 208 -13.84 -18.63 -1.67
CA GLU A 208 -14.33 -18.09 -2.95
C GLU A 208 -15.52 -17.15 -2.76
N LEU A 209 -16.45 -17.50 -1.86
CA LEU A 209 -17.57 -16.63 -1.50
C LEU A 209 -17.08 -15.36 -0.78
N LYS A 210 -16.04 -15.48 0.07
CA LYS A 210 -15.37 -14.34 0.70
C LYS A 210 -14.66 -13.44 -0.32
N ALA A 211 -13.99 -14.02 -1.32
CA ALA A 211 -13.37 -13.25 -2.40
C ALA A 211 -14.43 -12.48 -3.21
N LEU A 212 -15.53 -13.13 -3.60
CA LEU A 212 -16.65 -12.49 -4.28
C LEU A 212 -17.25 -11.34 -3.45
N PHE A 213 -17.36 -11.51 -2.13
CA PHE A 213 -17.82 -10.46 -1.23
C PHE A 213 -16.86 -9.26 -1.18
N GLU A 214 -15.55 -9.48 -1.01
CA GLU A 214 -14.57 -8.38 -0.95
C GLU A 214 -14.46 -7.64 -2.30
N GLU A 215 -14.55 -8.35 -3.42
CA GLU A 215 -14.59 -7.75 -4.76
C GLU A 215 -15.85 -6.91 -4.97
N SER A 216 -17.02 -7.46 -4.63
CA SER A 216 -18.30 -6.74 -4.69
C SER A 216 -18.29 -5.49 -3.79
N LYS A 217 -17.69 -5.60 -2.61
CA LYS A 217 -17.51 -4.47 -1.68
C LYS A 217 -16.56 -3.41 -2.23
N LYS A 218 -15.47 -3.80 -2.89
CA LYS A 218 -14.56 -2.86 -3.57
C LYS A 218 -15.27 -2.13 -4.72
N SER A 219 -16.04 -2.86 -5.53
CA SER A 219 -16.88 -2.31 -6.62
C SER A 219 -17.87 -1.26 -6.10
N VAL A 220 -18.66 -1.61 -5.08
CA VAL A 220 -19.66 -0.72 -4.47
C VAL A 220 -19.03 0.55 -3.89
N ASN A 221 -17.85 0.45 -3.27
CA ASN A 221 -17.17 1.58 -2.61
C ASN A 221 -16.29 2.43 -3.54
N ALA A 222 -16.14 2.04 -4.81
CA ALA A 222 -15.49 2.89 -5.80
C ALA A 222 -16.34 4.15 -6.05
N LYS A 223 -15.72 5.34 -6.02
CA LYS A 223 -16.41 6.61 -6.28
C LYS A 223 -17.01 6.61 -7.70
N SER A 224 -18.32 6.79 -7.81
CA SER A 224 -19.00 6.97 -9.09
C SER A 224 -18.47 8.22 -9.82
N ARG A 225 -17.98 8.05 -11.05
CA ARG A 225 -17.74 9.19 -11.96
C ARG A 225 -19.09 9.83 -12.29
N ARG A 226 -19.20 11.15 -12.20
CA ARG A 226 -20.37 11.88 -12.71
C ARG A 226 -20.44 11.65 -14.23
N VAL A 227 -21.46 10.92 -14.67
CA VAL A 227 -21.79 10.78 -16.09
C VAL A 227 -22.77 11.89 -16.45
N ILE A 228 -22.52 12.59 -17.55
CA ILE A 228 -23.46 13.54 -18.16
C ILE A 228 -24.71 12.73 -18.55
N ILE A 229 -25.83 13.04 -17.91
CA ILE A 229 -27.12 12.38 -18.15
C ILE A 229 -27.74 13.03 -19.38
N ALA A 230 -28.01 12.25 -20.44
CA ALA A 230 -28.83 12.72 -21.56
C ALA A 230 -30.24 13.09 -21.06
N SER A 231 -30.77 14.24 -21.50
CA SER A 231 -32.10 14.70 -21.08
C SER A 231 -33.21 13.76 -21.60
N SER A 232 -34.42 13.85 -21.03
CA SER A 232 -35.56 13.07 -21.53
C SER A 232 -35.88 13.35 -23.01
N ALA A 233 -35.64 14.57 -23.48
CA ALA A 233 -35.80 14.95 -24.88
C ALA A 233 -34.72 14.30 -25.78
N ASP A 234 -33.46 14.23 -25.31
CA ASP A 234 -32.38 13.55 -26.02
C ASP A 234 -32.67 12.06 -26.20
N MET A 235 -33.22 11.42 -25.15
CA MET A 235 -33.56 10.01 -25.15
C MET A 235 -34.71 9.67 -26.11
N GLU A 236 -35.65 10.59 -26.30
CA GLU A 236 -36.72 10.45 -27.29
C GLU A 236 -36.22 10.64 -28.73
N ALA A 237 -35.33 11.62 -28.95
CA ALA A 237 -34.76 11.90 -30.27
C ALA A 237 -33.90 10.76 -30.83
N ILE A 238 -33.33 9.92 -29.95
CA ILE A 238 -32.54 8.74 -30.33
C ILE A 238 -33.33 7.42 -30.28
N ARG A 239 -34.64 7.46 -29.98
CA ARG A 239 -35.47 6.25 -29.90
C ARG A 239 -35.61 5.62 -31.29
N GLN A 240 -35.95 6.43 -32.29
CA GLN A 240 -35.99 6.05 -33.71
C GLN A 240 -35.68 7.28 -34.59
N PRO A 241 -34.66 7.23 -35.47
CA PRO A 241 -33.83 6.07 -35.79
C PRO A 241 -32.83 5.71 -34.68
N VAL A 242 -32.47 4.43 -34.59
CA VAL A 242 -31.43 3.94 -33.65
C VAL A 242 -30.09 4.61 -33.98
N PRO A 243 -29.35 5.20 -33.02
CA PRO A 243 -28.11 5.91 -33.29
C PRO A 243 -27.02 5.02 -33.88
N THR A 244 -26.20 5.60 -34.75
CA THR A 244 -25.05 4.92 -35.36
C THR A 244 -24.09 4.33 -34.33
N CYS A 245 -23.90 4.99 -33.17
CA CYS A 245 -23.07 4.44 -32.09
C CYS A 245 -23.63 3.14 -31.50
N ILE A 246 -24.96 3.00 -31.42
CA ILE A 246 -25.62 1.77 -30.95
C ILE A 246 -25.60 0.70 -32.03
N GLN A 247 -25.74 1.07 -33.30
CA GLN A 247 -25.60 0.14 -34.41
C GLN A 247 -24.18 -0.46 -34.43
N MET A 248 -23.15 0.38 -34.34
CA MET A 248 -21.74 -0.06 -34.25
C MET A 248 -21.45 -0.91 -33.02
N LEU A 249 -22.09 -0.61 -31.89
CA LEU A 249 -22.01 -1.41 -30.67
C LEU A 249 -22.55 -2.84 -30.92
N CYS A 250 -23.63 -2.98 -31.69
CA CYS A 250 -24.27 -4.26 -32.01
C CYS A 250 -23.58 -5.02 -33.14
N ASP A 251 -22.84 -4.34 -34.01
CA ASP A 251 -22.16 -4.98 -35.16
C ASP A 251 -20.76 -5.48 -34.80
N SER A 252 -20.22 -5.08 -33.65
CA SER A 252 -18.94 -5.54 -33.07
C SER A 252 -17.67 -5.26 -33.89
N GLU A 253 -17.77 -4.80 -35.14
CA GLU A 253 -16.62 -4.50 -36.02
C GLU A 253 -15.80 -3.28 -35.57
N SER A 254 -16.39 -2.41 -34.75
CA SER A 254 -15.78 -1.17 -34.27
C SER A 254 -15.60 -1.11 -32.76
N LEU A 255 -15.60 -2.26 -32.08
CA LEU A 255 -15.27 -2.35 -30.65
C LEU A 255 -13.75 -2.28 -30.45
N LYS A 256 -13.32 -1.66 -29.34
CA LYS A 256 -11.91 -1.73 -28.91
C LYS A 256 -11.55 -3.14 -28.45
N ALA A 257 -10.27 -3.51 -28.53
CA ALA A 257 -9.79 -4.85 -28.21
C ALA A 257 -10.00 -5.26 -26.74
N ASP A 258 -10.09 -4.29 -25.83
CA ASP A 258 -10.29 -4.43 -24.39
C ASP A 258 -11.76 -4.33 -23.94
N ALA A 259 -12.70 -4.04 -24.86
CA ALA A 259 -14.10 -3.92 -24.52
C ALA A 259 -14.70 -5.30 -24.17
N SER A 260 -15.08 -5.50 -22.91
CA SER A 260 -15.70 -6.76 -22.48
C SER A 260 -17.15 -6.86 -22.96
N TYR A 261 -17.59 -8.08 -23.29
CA TYR A 261 -18.98 -8.34 -23.69
C TYR A 261 -20.00 -7.84 -22.65
N ASN A 262 -19.64 -7.91 -21.36
CA ASN A 262 -20.51 -7.40 -20.30
C ASN A 262 -20.72 -5.89 -20.39
N GLN A 263 -19.63 -5.11 -20.56
CA GLN A 263 -19.72 -3.66 -20.71
C GLN A 263 -20.57 -3.28 -21.94
N VAL A 264 -20.37 -3.97 -23.07
CA VAL A 264 -21.12 -3.75 -24.30
C VAL A 264 -22.61 -4.06 -24.08
N ALA A 265 -22.94 -5.19 -23.45
CA ALA A 265 -24.31 -5.58 -23.12
C ALA A 265 -25.00 -4.60 -22.16
N THR A 266 -24.28 -4.12 -21.14
CA THR A 266 -24.82 -3.12 -20.18
C THR A 266 -25.11 -1.78 -20.86
N GLN A 267 -24.26 -1.31 -21.79
CA GLN A 267 -24.52 -0.07 -22.54
C GLN A 267 -25.72 -0.22 -23.48
N LEU A 268 -25.84 -1.37 -24.16
CA LEU A 268 -27.00 -1.66 -25.01
C LEU A 268 -28.30 -1.71 -24.17
N ALA A 269 -28.28 -2.41 -23.04
CA ALA A 269 -29.41 -2.47 -22.11
C ALA A 269 -29.81 -1.08 -21.59
N THR A 270 -28.82 -0.25 -21.26
CA THR A 270 -29.06 1.12 -20.81
C THR A 270 -29.74 1.97 -21.88
N TYR A 271 -29.32 1.86 -23.14
CA TYR A 271 -30.01 2.52 -24.24
C TYR A 271 -31.45 2.01 -24.41
N ILE A 272 -31.66 0.69 -24.47
CA ILE A 272 -32.98 0.08 -24.69
C ILE A 272 -33.99 0.56 -23.65
N VAL A 273 -33.61 0.49 -22.36
CA VAL A 273 -34.48 0.84 -21.24
C VAL A 273 -34.71 2.34 -21.17
N ARG A 274 -33.65 3.16 -21.27
CA ARG A 274 -33.77 4.61 -21.04
C ARG A 274 -34.34 5.37 -22.23
N ALA A 275 -34.13 4.91 -23.46
CA ALA A 275 -34.76 5.49 -24.64
C ALA A 275 -36.21 5.03 -24.83
N GLY A 276 -36.66 4.00 -24.10
CA GLY A 276 -37.98 3.41 -24.28
C GLY A 276 -38.12 2.75 -25.65
N VAL A 277 -37.12 1.97 -26.06
CA VAL A 277 -37.11 1.29 -27.36
C VAL A 277 -38.19 0.20 -27.36
N SER A 278 -38.98 0.13 -28.44
CA SER A 278 -40.01 -0.92 -28.58
C SER A 278 -39.39 -2.32 -28.52
N GLN A 279 -40.08 -3.27 -27.90
CA GLN A 279 -39.62 -4.64 -27.70
C GLN A 279 -39.09 -5.30 -29.00
N THR A 280 -39.75 -5.11 -30.14
CA THR A 280 -39.32 -5.64 -31.44
C THR A 280 -37.93 -5.15 -31.88
N VAL A 281 -37.64 -3.87 -31.67
CA VAL A 281 -36.33 -3.26 -31.98
C VAL A 281 -35.29 -3.69 -30.96
N ALA A 282 -35.66 -3.77 -29.68
CA ALA A 282 -34.77 -4.27 -28.62
C ALA A 282 -34.34 -5.71 -28.88
N GLU A 283 -35.26 -6.60 -29.26
CA GLU A 283 -34.99 -7.98 -29.62
C GLU A 283 -34.07 -8.08 -30.85
N SER A 284 -34.27 -7.21 -31.85
CA SER A 284 -33.41 -7.14 -33.04
C SER A 284 -31.98 -6.72 -32.69
N LEU A 285 -31.81 -5.67 -31.87
CA LEU A 285 -30.49 -5.21 -31.43
C LEU A 285 -29.78 -6.24 -30.56
N ALA A 286 -30.50 -6.88 -29.63
CA ALA A 286 -29.96 -7.94 -28.80
C ALA A 286 -29.55 -9.16 -29.62
N ALA A 287 -30.34 -9.54 -30.63
CA ALA A 287 -30.01 -10.62 -31.56
C ALA A 287 -28.74 -10.32 -32.36
N ARG A 288 -28.62 -9.08 -32.88
CA ARG A 288 -27.45 -8.62 -33.62
C ARG A 288 -26.19 -8.68 -32.76
N LEU A 289 -26.20 -8.08 -31.56
CA LEU A 289 -25.05 -8.12 -30.65
C LEU A 289 -24.66 -9.56 -30.26
N ALA A 290 -25.65 -10.41 -29.95
CA ALA A 290 -25.39 -11.80 -29.58
C ALA A 290 -24.77 -12.62 -30.73
N SER A 291 -25.07 -12.26 -31.97
CA SER A 291 -24.52 -12.92 -33.16
C SER A 291 -23.12 -12.43 -33.54
N SER A 292 -22.83 -11.14 -33.36
CA SER A 292 -21.59 -10.51 -33.83
C SER A 292 -20.45 -10.57 -32.80
N ALA A 293 -20.77 -10.48 -31.49
CA ALA A 293 -19.75 -10.36 -30.46
C ALA A 293 -19.24 -11.72 -29.97
N LYS A 294 -17.95 -11.77 -29.60
CA LYS A 294 -17.30 -12.94 -29.00
C LYS A 294 -17.19 -12.76 -27.48
N SER A 295 -17.41 -13.84 -26.72
CA SER A 295 -17.21 -13.87 -25.28
C SER A 295 -16.72 -15.25 -24.85
N SER A 296 -15.67 -15.30 -24.02
CA SER A 296 -15.19 -16.54 -23.40
C SER A 296 -16.16 -17.04 -22.31
N LYS A 297 -16.82 -16.14 -21.58
CA LYS A 297 -17.80 -16.45 -20.52
C LYS A 297 -19.17 -16.84 -21.09
N TYR A 298 -19.63 -16.14 -22.13
CA TYR A 298 -20.90 -16.42 -22.82
C TYR A 298 -20.58 -16.99 -24.21
N ASN A 299 -20.20 -18.26 -24.26
CA ASN A 299 -19.63 -18.89 -25.45
C ASN A 299 -20.65 -19.20 -26.56
N THR A 300 -21.94 -19.31 -26.25
CA THR A 300 -23.01 -19.50 -27.26
C THR A 300 -23.81 -18.21 -27.50
N ALA A 301 -24.39 -18.07 -28.70
CA ALA A 301 -25.26 -16.93 -29.04
C ALA A 301 -26.50 -16.87 -28.12
N LYS A 302 -27.01 -18.03 -27.68
CA LYS A 302 -28.10 -18.12 -26.71
C LYS A 302 -27.70 -17.52 -25.36
N LEU A 303 -26.60 -17.97 -24.76
CA LEU A 303 -26.10 -17.44 -23.48
C LEU A 303 -25.79 -15.95 -23.54
N ARG A 304 -25.28 -15.48 -24.69
CA ARG A 304 -25.05 -14.06 -24.96
C ARG A 304 -26.34 -13.24 -24.97
N ARG A 305 -27.39 -13.77 -25.59
CA ARG A 305 -28.72 -13.16 -25.62
C ARG A 305 -29.37 -13.14 -24.23
N ASP A 306 -29.32 -14.27 -23.52
CA ASP A 306 -29.84 -14.39 -22.15
C ASP A 306 -29.16 -13.38 -21.22
N HIS A 307 -27.84 -13.16 -21.39
CA HIS A 307 -27.11 -12.13 -20.65
C HIS A 307 -27.56 -10.70 -20.97
N ILE A 308 -27.80 -10.37 -22.23
CA ILE A 308 -28.33 -9.04 -22.61
C ILE A 308 -29.71 -8.82 -21.99
N GLU A 309 -30.58 -9.84 -22.02
CA GLU A 309 -31.90 -9.77 -21.40
C GLU A 309 -31.81 -9.56 -19.88
N ALA A 310 -30.88 -10.25 -19.22
CA ALA A 310 -30.58 -10.02 -17.81
C ALA A 310 -30.14 -8.58 -17.54
N GLN A 311 -29.29 -8.01 -18.40
CA GLN A 311 -28.87 -6.61 -18.30
C GLN A 311 -30.03 -5.62 -18.51
N ILE A 312 -30.95 -5.89 -19.44
CA ILE A 312 -32.14 -5.06 -19.66
C ILE A 312 -32.99 -5.03 -18.38
N ARG A 313 -33.34 -6.20 -17.83
CA ARG A 313 -34.11 -6.30 -16.58
C ARG A 313 -33.39 -5.63 -15.40
N TYR A 314 -32.07 -5.74 -15.35
CA TYR A 314 -31.25 -5.09 -14.32
C TYR A 314 -31.33 -3.56 -14.38
N VAL A 315 -31.22 -2.99 -15.58
CA VAL A 315 -31.26 -1.53 -15.78
C VAL A 315 -32.68 -0.97 -15.56
N GLU A 316 -33.73 -1.71 -15.93
CA GLU A 316 -35.12 -1.37 -15.61
C GLU A 316 -35.31 -1.08 -14.12
N HIS A 317 -34.74 -1.92 -13.26
CA HIS A 317 -34.90 -1.84 -11.81
C HIS A 317 -33.79 -1.06 -11.09
N THR A 318 -32.88 -0.41 -11.85
CA THR A 318 -31.74 0.33 -11.27
C THR A 318 -31.66 1.74 -11.85
N PRO A 319 -32.42 2.73 -11.31
CA PRO A 319 -32.54 4.09 -11.87
C PRO A 319 -31.22 4.88 -11.98
N THR A 320 -30.18 4.46 -11.26
CA THR A 320 -28.86 5.09 -11.27
C THR A 320 -28.07 4.87 -12.56
N PHE A 321 -28.45 3.89 -13.40
CA PHE A 321 -27.87 3.72 -14.73
C PHE A 321 -28.45 4.76 -15.69
N SER A 322 -27.65 5.74 -16.08
CA SER A 322 -27.99 6.74 -17.09
C SER A 322 -27.32 6.43 -18.42
N PHE A 323 -28.02 6.72 -19.52
CA PHE A 323 -27.41 6.73 -20.84
C PHE A 323 -26.48 7.93 -20.97
N GLY A 324 -25.24 7.70 -21.42
CA GLY A 324 -24.25 8.75 -21.62
C GLY A 324 -23.34 8.48 -22.81
N CYS A 325 -23.15 9.48 -23.67
CA CYS A 325 -22.35 9.35 -24.89
C CYS A 325 -20.90 8.89 -24.61
N ASN A 326 -20.30 9.33 -23.50
CA ASN A 326 -18.93 8.97 -23.14
C ASN A 326 -18.76 7.48 -22.81
N ALA A 327 -19.79 6.84 -22.23
CA ALA A 327 -19.74 5.43 -21.88
C ALA A 327 -19.74 4.53 -23.13
N ILE A 328 -20.48 4.90 -24.17
CA ILE A 328 -20.47 4.18 -25.45
C ILE A 328 -19.20 4.49 -26.24
N ARG A 329 -18.76 5.76 -26.28
CA ARG A 329 -17.50 6.16 -26.95
C ARG A 329 -16.27 5.47 -26.35
N ALA A 330 -16.29 5.18 -25.05
CA ALA A 330 -15.21 4.44 -24.40
C ALA A 330 -15.02 3.04 -25.02
N LEU A 331 -16.09 2.41 -25.51
CA LEU A 331 -16.09 1.05 -26.06
C LEU A 331 -15.82 0.98 -27.57
N LEU A 332 -15.98 2.10 -28.29
CA LEU A 332 -15.83 2.14 -29.75
C LEU A 332 -14.43 2.63 -30.16
N SER A 333 -13.85 2.01 -31.19
CA SER A 333 -12.55 2.40 -31.79
C SER A 333 -12.67 3.61 -32.71
N LYS A 334 -13.88 3.95 -33.16
CA LYS A 334 -14.19 5.11 -34.01
C LYS A 334 -15.33 5.92 -33.39
N ARG A 335 -15.34 7.24 -33.61
CA ARG A 335 -16.39 8.16 -33.13
C ARG A 335 -17.47 8.36 -34.21
N PRO A 336 -18.73 7.92 -34.01
CA PRO A 336 -19.77 8.02 -35.03
C PRO A 336 -20.81 9.10 -34.73
N CYS A 337 -20.39 10.19 -34.08
CA CYS A 337 -21.31 11.20 -33.55
C CYS A 337 -21.67 12.32 -34.53
N GLU A 338 -21.00 12.37 -35.69
CA GLU A 338 -21.27 13.36 -36.73
C GLU A 338 -22.73 13.22 -37.23
N GLY A 339 -23.54 14.27 -37.02
CA GLY A 339 -24.98 14.26 -37.34
C GLY A 339 -25.90 13.57 -36.33
N CYS A 340 -25.39 13.17 -35.15
CA CYS A 340 -26.20 12.54 -34.09
C CYS A 340 -27.23 13.53 -33.51
N ALA A 341 -28.47 13.09 -33.27
CA ALA A 341 -29.54 13.92 -32.70
C ALA A 341 -29.18 14.57 -31.34
N ILE A 342 -28.32 13.93 -30.54
CA ILE A 342 -27.80 14.49 -29.28
C ILE A 342 -26.73 15.58 -29.54
N GLU A 343 -25.88 15.42 -30.56
CA GLU A 343 -24.90 16.47 -30.93
C GLU A 343 -25.55 17.63 -31.70
N ALA A 344 -26.56 17.35 -32.53
CA ALA A 344 -27.35 18.35 -33.22
C ALA A 344 -28.28 19.11 -32.25
N GLY A 345 -28.86 18.41 -31.27
CA GLY A 345 -29.68 18.98 -30.20
C GLY A 345 -28.87 19.78 -29.17
N ALA A 346 -27.65 19.34 -28.84
CA ALA A 346 -26.69 20.10 -28.02
C ALA A 346 -26.30 21.46 -28.65
N ASN A 347 -26.52 21.63 -29.95
CA ASN A 347 -26.30 22.88 -30.68
C ASN A 347 -27.59 23.69 -30.94
N MET A 348 -28.79 23.17 -30.61
CA MET A 348 -30.07 23.88 -30.82
C MET A 348 -30.88 24.13 -29.54
N SER A 349 -30.61 23.44 -28.43
CA SER A 349 -31.09 23.88 -27.13
C SER A 349 -30.21 25.04 -26.66
N GLY A 350 -30.78 26.25 -26.72
CA GLY A 350 -30.11 27.49 -26.41
C GLY A 350 -29.11 27.41 -25.25
N ASP A 351 -27.93 27.95 -25.53
CA ASP A 351 -26.88 28.44 -24.66
C ASP A 351 -27.35 28.82 -23.23
N GLN A 352 -27.63 27.84 -22.36
CA GLN A 352 -27.86 28.12 -20.94
C GLN A 352 -26.55 28.55 -20.24
N ASP A 353 -25.39 28.30 -20.87
CA ASP A 353 -24.07 28.76 -20.44
C ASP A 353 -23.58 30.04 -21.16
N GLY A 354 -24.35 30.58 -22.10
CA GLY A 354 -23.93 31.69 -22.96
C GLY A 354 -23.69 33.00 -22.22
N GLY A 355 -24.43 33.16 -21.13
CA GLY A 355 -24.24 34.26 -20.18
C GLY A 355 -23.23 33.97 -19.08
N LEU A 356 -22.74 32.72 -18.96
CA LEU A 356 -21.90 32.24 -17.86
C LEU A 356 -20.40 32.26 -18.18
N CYS A 357 -20.00 32.23 -19.45
CA CYS A 357 -18.59 32.35 -19.86
C CYS A 357 -18.27 33.73 -20.47
N ALA A 358 -17.00 34.14 -20.40
CA ALA A 358 -16.50 35.25 -21.20
C ALA A 358 -16.35 34.81 -22.66
N VAL A 359 -16.61 35.73 -23.60
CA VAL A 359 -16.30 35.55 -25.02
C VAL A 359 -14.82 35.87 -25.22
N VAL A 360 -14.08 34.98 -25.87
CA VAL A 360 -12.65 35.11 -26.14
C VAL A 360 -12.45 35.58 -27.57
N GLU A 361 -11.71 36.68 -27.75
CA GLU A 361 -11.31 37.18 -29.07
C GLU A 361 -9.79 37.48 -29.06
N PRO A 362 -9.12 37.59 -30.22
CA PRO A 362 -7.67 37.78 -30.29
C PRO A 362 -7.15 39.00 -29.51
N ASP A 363 -7.99 40.00 -29.31
CA ASP A 363 -7.67 41.24 -28.61
C ASP A 363 -8.14 41.24 -27.13
N GLY A 364 -8.85 40.23 -26.64
CA GLY A 364 -9.16 40.12 -25.21
C GLY A 364 -10.44 39.36 -24.85
N TYR A 365 -10.81 39.45 -23.57
CA TYR A 365 -12.05 38.89 -23.04
C TYR A 365 -13.19 39.90 -23.07
N TYR A 366 -14.38 39.42 -23.41
CA TYR A 366 -15.62 40.19 -23.50
C TYR A 366 -16.75 39.54 -22.68
N ILE A 367 -17.62 40.35 -22.09
CA ILE A 367 -18.81 39.89 -21.35
C ILE A 367 -20.07 40.30 -22.11
N ARG A 368 -20.99 39.35 -22.33
CA ARG A 368 -22.27 39.61 -22.99
C ARG A 368 -23.18 40.47 -22.11
N GLN A 369 -23.82 41.49 -22.69
CA GLN A 369 -24.82 42.37 -22.09
C GLN A 369 -25.96 42.57 -23.11
N GLY A 370 -27.06 41.83 -22.95
CA GLY A 370 -28.13 41.82 -23.96
C GLY A 370 -27.61 41.34 -25.31
N ASP A 371 -27.85 42.12 -26.36
CA ASP A 371 -27.36 41.86 -27.73
C ASP A 371 -25.92 42.36 -27.97
N GLY A 372 -25.32 43.06 -26.99
CA GLY A 372 -23.96 43.61 -27.08
C GLY A 372 -22.92 42.82 -26.27
N LYS A 373 -21.64 43.16 -26.48
CA LYS A 373 -20.51 42.66 -25.69
C LYS A 373 -19.65 43.81 -25.19
N ARG A 374 -19.17 43.71 -23.94
CA ARG A 374 -18.28 44.70 -23.31
C ARG A 374 -16.90 44.08 -23.07
N ARG A 375 -15.85 44.70 -23.59
CA ARG A 375 -14.46 44.27 -23.36
C ARG A 375 -14.08 44.49 -21.90
N VAL A 376 -13.45 43.48 -21.29
CA VAL A 376 -12.97 43.53 -19.90
C VAL A 376 -11.46 43.36 -19.77
N SER A 377 -10.77 42.87 -20.81
CA SER A 377 -9.30 42.82 -20.88
C SER A 377 -8.79 43.17 -22.27
N ASN A 378 -7.51 43.57 -22.36
CA ASN A 378 -6.78 43.69 -23.63
C ASN A 378 -5.84 42.51 -23.93
N PHE A 379 -6.04 41.39 -23.25
CA PHE A 379 -5.24 40.18 -23.35
C PHE A 379 -6.11 38.94 -23.13
N THR A 380 -5.64 37.80 -23.60
CA THR A 380 -6.22 36.48 -23.32
C THR A 380 -5.21 35.57 -22.62
N LEU A 381 -5.70 34.52 -22.00
CA LEU A 381 -4.89 33.50 -21.32
C LEU A 381 -5.13 32.15 -21.99
N ALA A 382 -4.05 31.51 -22.44
CA ALA A 382 -4.08 30.16 -22.99
C ALA A 382 -3.43 29.20 -21.99
N PRO A 383 -4.14 28.17 -21.50
CA PRO A 383 -3.57 27.21 -20.56
C PRO A 383 -2.52 26.32 -21.24
N VAL A 384 -1.37 26.14 -20.60
CA VAL A 384 -0.21 25.39 -21.12
C VAL A 384 0.01 24.09 -20.33
N ASP A 385 0.02 24.19 -19.00
CA ASP A 385 0.17 23.04 -18.10
C ASP A 385 -0.72 23.22 -16.87
N MET A 386 -1.38 22.16 -16.40
CA MET A 386 -2.12 22.17 -15.14
C MET A 386 -1.29 21.54 -14.02
N PHE A 387 -1.12 22.25 -12.90
CA PHE A 387 -0.45 21.70 -11.72
C PHE A 387 -1.46 21.01 -10.83
N ILE A 388 -1.27 19.72 -10.65
CA ILE A 388 -2.11 18.85 -9.83
C ILE A 388 -1.36 18.56 -8.53
N ASP A 389 -1.89 19.04 -7.41
CA ASP A 389 -1.42 18.67 -6.08
C ASP A 389 -1.88 17.24 -5.78
N VAL A 390 -0.93 16.37 -5.44
CA VAL A 390 -1.18 14.99 -4.98
C VAL A 390 -0.92 14.96 -3.48
N PRO A 391 -1.96 15.07 -2.65
CA PRO A 391 -1.79 15.13 -1.21
C PRO A 391 -1.20 13.82 -0.66
N GLN A 392 -0.26 13.94 0.29
CA GLN A 392 0.39 12.79 0.94
C GLN A 392 -0.58 11.93 1.78
N ASP A 393 -1.78 12.45 2.08
CA ASP A 393 -2.81 11.79 2.89
C ASP A 393 -3.79 10.93 2.06
N GLY A 394 -3.57 10.81 0.74
CA GLY A 394 -4.42 10.02 -0.15
C GLY A 394 -5.75 10.67 -0.53
N THR A 395 -5.94 11.96 -0.24
CA THR A 395 -7.08 12.71 -0.78
C THR A 395 -6.98 12.86 -2.30
N SER A 396 -8.12 13.11 -2.95
CA SER A 396 -8.19 13.17 -4.41
C SER A 396 -7.29 14.30 -4.94
N PRO A 397 -6.49 14.04 -5.99
CA PRO A 397 -5.66 15.06 -6.60
C PRO A 397 -6.49 16.28 -6.99
N ARG A 398 -5.94 17.47 -6.77
CA ARG A 398 -6.65 18.73 -7.04
C ARG A 398 -5.77 19.65 -7.86
N ARG A 399 -6.38 20.33 -8.83
CA ARG A 399 -5.69 21.42 -9.52
C ARG A 399 -5.43 22.54 -8.52
N VAL A 400 -4.19 22.98 -8.42
CA VAL A 400 -3.77 24.08 -7.52
C VAL A 400 -3.28 25.30 -8.28
N ALA A 401 -2.78 25.09 -9.50
CA ALA A 401 -2.34 26.16 -10.37
C ALA A 401 -2.40 25.74 -11.84
N THR A 402 -2.23 26.70 -12.74
CA THR A 402 -2.12 26.47 -14.18
C THR A 402 -1.08 27.43 -14.73
N ARG A 403 -0.14 26.92 -15.51
CA ARG A 403 0.76 27.75 -16.32
C ARG A 403 -0.04 28.28 -17.50
N MET A 404 -0.15 29.59 -17.59
CA MET A 404 -0.86 30.29 -18.66
C MET A 404 0.15 31.00 -19.56
N SER A 405 -0.04 30.89 -20.86
CA SER A 405 0.52 31.82 -21.83
C SER A 405 -0.36 33.07 -21.89
N VAL A 406 0.23 34.23 -21.62
CA VAL A 406 -0.45 35.53 -21.70
C VAL A 406 -0.32 36.02 -23.13
N MET A 407 -1.46 36.11 -23.82
CA MET A 407 -1.53 36.47 -25.23
C MET A 407 -2.07 37.89 -25.38
N LYS A 408 -1.48 38.68 -26.27
CA LYS A 408 -1.97 40.00 -26.66
C LYS A 408 -1.95 40.14 -28.17
N ASP A 409 -3.09 40.50 -28.76
CA ASP A 409 -3.28 40.62 -30.21
C ASP A 409 -2.79 39.35 -30.95
N GLY A 410 -3.03 38.18 -30.35
CA GLY A 410 -2.60 36.87 -30.86
C GLY A 410 -1.14 36.49 -30.63
N ASN A 411 -0.31 37.32 -29.98
CA ASN A 411 1.11 37.03 -29.69
C ASN A 411 1.34 36.67 -28.23
N GLU A 412 2.19 35.65 -27.96
CA GLU A 412 2.61 35.28 -26.60
C GLU A 412 3.58 36.33 -26.03
N LEU A 413 3.19 36.96 -24.92
CA LEU A 413 4.03 37.93 -24.20
C LEU A 413 4.89 37.25 -23.13
N ALA A 414 4.30 36.34 -22.35
CA ALA A 414 4.96 35.66 -21.25
C ALA A 414 4.20 34.41 -20.81
N LYS A 415 4.88 33.53 -20.07
CA LYS A 415 4.25 32.41 -19.35
C LYS A 415 4.25 32.70 -17.86
N VAL A 416 3.08 32.64 -17.24
CA VAL A 416 2.87 32.93 -15.81
C VAL A 416 2.10 31.80 -15.14
N ILE A 417 2.27 31.60 -13.83
CA ILE A 417 1.57 30.54 -13.09
C ILE A 417 0.41 31.16 -12.32
N PHE A 418 -0.82 30.90 -12.76
CA PHE A 418 -2.02 31.30 -12.03
C PHE A 418 -2.39 30.25 -10.99
N LYS A 419 -2.38 30.62 -9.70
CA LYS A 419 -2.94 29.77 -8.64
C LYS A 419 -4.46 29.77 -8.70
N GLU A 420 -5.11 28.73 -8.19
CA GLU A 420 -6.59 28.69 -8.10
C GLU A 420 -7.18 29.89 -7.35
N ALA A 421 -6.47 30.37 -6.31
CA ALA A 421 -6.86 31.54 -5.54
C ALA A 421 -6.78 32.85 -6.32
N ALA A 422 -6.01 32.91 -7.41
CA ALA A 422 -5.90 34.10 -8.26
C ALA A 422 -7.24 34.47 -8.90
N PHE A 423 -8.13 33.49 -9.13
CA PHE A 423 -9.44 33.75 -9.69
C PHE A 423 -10.46 34.26 -8.67
N LEU A 424 -10.13 34.34 -7.37
CA LEU A 424 -11.11 34.71 -6.33
C LEU A 424 -11.42 36.21 -6.29
N SER A 425 -10.47 37.07 -6.68
CA SER A 425 -10.66 38.52 -6.67
C SER A 425 -9.79 39.21 -7.71
N ARG A 426 -10.18 40.42 -8.11
CA ARG A 426 -9.44 41.27 -9.03
C ARG A 426 -8.00 41.52 -8.59
N THR A 427 -7.79 41.79 -7.30
CA THR A 427 -6.43 42.01 -6.77
C THR A 427 -5.57 40.75 -6.89
N ALA A 428 -6.13 39.58 -6.56
CA ALA A 428 -5.39 38.33 -6.66
C ALA A 428 -5.07 37.96 -8.12
N PHE A 429 -6.01 38.24 -9.04
CA PHE A 429 -5.84 37.99 -10.46
C PHE A 429 -4.76 38.88 -11.09
N LEU A 430 -4.80 40.18 -10.80
CA LEU A 430 -3.81 41.14 -11.30
C LEU A 430 -2.42 40.90 -10.71
N LYS A 431 -2.33 40.40 -9.47
CA LYS A 431 -1.04 40.09 -8.83
C LYS A 431 -0.21 39.06 -9.61
N GLU A 432 -0.85 38.06 -10.22
CA GLU A 432 -0.14 37.05 -11.03
C GLU A 432 0.36 37.61 -12.39
N LEU A 433 -0.10 38.82 -12.77
CA LEU A 433 0.33 39.54 -13.98
C LEU A 433 1.30 40.70 -13.68
N GLU A 434 1.64 40.93 -12.41
CA GLU A 434 2.59 41.98 -12.02
C GLU A 434 3.93 41.79 -12.73
N GLY A 435 4.48 42.90 -13.26
CA GLY A 435 5.73 42.91 -14.02
C GLY A 435 5.54 42.80 -15.54
N LEU A 436 4.33 42.48 -16.03
CA LEU A 436 3.99 42.60 -17.45
C LEU A 436 3.42 44.00 -17.73
N THR A 437 3.99 44.68 -18.73
CA THR A 437 3.54 46.03 -19.13
C THR A 437 2.42 45.96 -20.16
N ASP A 438 1.62 47.03 -20.25
CA ASP A 438 0.60 47.23 -21.29
C ASP A 438 -0.54 46.17 -21.29
N LEU A 439 -0.80 45.60 -20.12
CA LEU A 439 -1.96 44.76 -19.83
C LEU A 439 -2.99 45.56 -19.02
N THR A 440 -4.25 45.50 -19.44
CA THR A 440 -5.37 46.17 -18.76
C THR A 440 -6.49 45.17 -18.51
N PHE A 441 -7.03 45.22 -17.29
CA PHE A 441 -8.24 44.50 -16.89
C PHE A 441 -9.19 45.47 -16.19
N GLN A 442 -10.41 45.60 -16.69
CA GLN A 442 -11.45 46.51 -16.21
C GLN A 442 -12.68 45.77 -15.69
N GLY A 443 -12.62 44.44 -15.54
CA GLY A 443 -13.74 43.64 -15.06
C GLY A 443 -13.90 43.58 -13.53
N THR A 444 -14.96 42.90 -13.10
CA THR A 444 -15.30 42.60 -11.69
C THR A 444 -14.92 41.17 -11.28
N ASP A 445 -15.00 40.85 -9.99
CA ASP A 445 -14.74 39.50 -9.47
C ASP A 445 -15.65 38.42 -10.08
N GLN A 446 -16.92 38.76 -10.35
CA GLN A 446 -17.83 37.86 -11.06
C GLN A 446 -17.38 37.59 -12.49
N GLU A 447 -16.83 38.59 -13.17
CA GLU A 447 -16.36 38.45 -14.55
C GLU A 447 -15.05 37.66 -14.64
N ILE A 448 -14.22 37.69 -13.60
CA ILE A 448 -13.07 36.80 -13.46
C ILE A 448 -13.53 35.33 -13.38
N GLN A 449 -14.65 35.02 -12.72
CA GLN A 449 -15.21 33.67 -12.74
C GLN A 449 -15.66 33.25 -14.15
N LYS A 450 -16.23 34.18 -14.92
CA LYS A 450 -16.61 33.92 -16.33
C LYS A 450 -15.39 33.69 -17.22
N ILE A 451 -14.30 34.41 -16.97
CA ILE A 451 -13.00 34.20 -17.65
C ILE A 451 -12.41 32.84 -17.25
N LYS A 452 -12.46 32.47 -15.96
CA LYS A 452 -12.04 31.15 -15.48
C LYS A 452 -12.77 30.04 -16.23
N LEU A 453 -14.09 30.15 -16.37
CA LEU A 453 -14.89 29.16 -17.10
C LEU A 453 -14.50 29.10 -18.58
N ALA A 454 -14.27 30.25 -19.23
CA ALA A 454 -13.81 30.29 -20.63
C ALA A 454 -12.46 29.60 -20.81
N ILE A 455 -11.46 29.92 -19.97
CA ILE A 455 -10.12 29.32 -20.02
C ILE A 455 -10.19 27.79 -19.88
N PHE A 456 -10.91 27.29 -18.88
CA PHE A 456 -10.90 25.87 -18.57
C PHE A 456 -11.90 25.04 -19.39
N ARG A 457 -12.82 25.69 -20.12
CA ARG A 457 -13.68 25.01 -21.11
C ARG A 457 -12.85 24.52 -22.31
N GLU A 458 -11.86 25.31 -22.75
CA GLU A 458 -10.99 24.98 -23.88
C GLU A 458 -9.76 24.14 -23.49
N ALA A 459 -9.54 23.92 -22.19
CA ALA A 459 -8.33 23.31 -21.65
C ALA A 459 -8.31 21.76 -21.64
N GLN A 460 -9.14 21.09 -22.46
CA GLN A 460 -9.30 19.63 -22.41
C GLN A 460 -8.04 18.85 -22.81
N ASP A 461 -7.13 19.47 -23.58
CA ASP A 461 -5.90 18.85 -24.10
C ASP A 461 -4.61 19.35 -23.39
N VAL A 462 -4.74 20.01 -22.24
CA VAL A 462 -3.62 20.60 -21.52
C VAL A 462 -2.92 19.55 -20.67
N GLY A 463 -1.58 19.49 -20.75
CA GLY A 463 -0.79 18.52 -19.97
C GLY A 463 -0.91 18.72 -18.46
N GLU A 464 -0.95 17.62 -17.72
CA GLU A 464 -0.94 17.64 -16.25
C GLU A 464 0.49 17.45 -15.70
N ILE A 465 0.86 18.29 -14.73
CA ILE A 465 2.10 18.19 -13.98
C ILE A 465 1.73 17.91 -12.52
N PHE A 466 2.10 16.73 -12.04
CA PHE A 466 1.84 16.32 -10.66
C PHE A 466 2.87 16.94 -9.70
N GLN A 467 2.40 17.71 -8.73
CA GLN A 467 3.24 18.26 -7.67
C GLN A 467 3.37 17.25 -6.55
N VAL A 468 4.62 16.90 -6.24
CA VAL A 468 4.98 15.96 -5.18
C VAL A 468 5.87 16.63 -4.14
N TYR A 469 5.71 16.22 -2.89
CA TYR A 469 6.46 16.78 -1.76
C TYR A 469 7.69 15.97 -1.38
N THR A 470 7.98 14.89 -2.12
CA THR A 470 9.12 14.01 -1.87
C THR A 470 9.96 13.82 -3.13
N ALA A 471 11.27 13.69 -2.94
CA ALA A 471 12.20 13.36 -4.02
C ALA A 471 12.58 11.88 -4.02
N GLY A 472 12.88 11.33 -5.20
CA GLY A 472 13.13 9.91 -5.42
C GLY A 472 12.13 9.31 -6.40
N VAL A 473 12.01 8.00 -6.40
CA VAL A 473 11.10 7.27 -7.30
C VAL A 473 9.69 7.23 -6.70
N HIS A 474 8.71 7.64 -7.48
CA HIS A 474 7.28 7.51 -7.22
C HIS A 474 6.71 6.38 -8.07
N LEU A 475 5.65 5.74 -7.58
CA LEU A 475 4.95 4.66 -8.28
C LEU A 475 3.50 5.09 -8.50
N ASP A 476 3.13 5.20 -9.77
CA ASP A 476 1.77 5.39 -10.24
C ASP A 476 1.29 4.16 -11.00
N PHE A 477 0.00 4.10 -11.32
CA PHE A 477 -0.57 3.06 -12.17
C PHE A 477 -1.35 3.70 -13.32
N VAL A 478 -1.04 3.28 -14.55
CA VAL A 478 -1.79 3.64 -15.75
C VAL A 478 -2.34 2.36 -16.34
N ASP A 479 -3.66 2.19 -16.32
CA ASP A 479 -4.35 0.97 -16.78
C ASP A 479 -3.75 -0.32 -16.15
N ASP A 480 -3.56 -0.30 -14.82
CA ASP A 480 -2.93 -1.36 -14.02
C ASP A 480 -1.44 -1.65 -14.33
N ILE A 481 -0.82 -0.87 -15.23
CA ILE A 481 0.62 -0.95 -15.51
C ILE A 481 1.38 -0.01 -14.55
N PRO A 482 2.37 -0.51 -13.80
CA PRO A 482 3.17 0.34 -12.93
C PRO A 482 3.99 1.34 -13.75
N LEU A 483 3.87 2.61 -13.41
CA LEU A 483 4.65 3.70 -13.97
C LEU A 483 5.54 4.28 -12.87
N PHE A 484 6.85 4.07 -12.98
CA PHE A 484 7.79 4.66 -12.04
C PHE A 484 8.23 6.03 -12.55
N THR A 485 8.19 7.04 -11.67
CA THR A 485 8.67 8.39 -11.97
C THR A 485 9.72 8.82 -10.97
N TYR A 486 10.95 9.04 -11.41
CA TYR A 486 11.96 9.68 -10.59
C TYR A 486 11.73 11.19 -10.57
N VAL A 487 11.76 11.80 -9.40
CA VAL A 487 11.57 13.24 -9.19
C VAL A 487 12.66 13.81 -8.30
N GLU A 488 13.23 14.93 -8.73
CA GLU A 488 14.05 15.83 -7.92
C GLU A 488 13.72 17.30 -8.25
N PRO A 489 14.24 18.30 -7.51
CA PRO A 489 13.83 19.70 -7.70
C PRO A 489 13.91 20.24 -9.13
N ASP A 490 14.89 19.78 -9.92
CA ASP A 490 15.13 20.32 -11.26
C ASP A 490 14.82 19.31 -12.39
N MET A 491 14.31 18.12 -12.08
CA MET A 491 14.07 17.07 -13.08
C MET A 491 13.03 16.07 -12.60
N SER A 492 12.15 15.66 -13.52
CA SER A 492 11.42 14.41 -13.42
C SER A 492 11.56 13.60 -14.69
N VAL A 493 11.57 12.27 -14.57
CA VAL A 493 11.61 11.32 -15.69
C VAL A 493 10.94 10.02 -15.29
N ASN A 494 10.09 9.48 -16.16
CA ASN A 494 9.38 8.23 -15.91
C ASN A 494 9.96 7.03 -16.68
N THR A 495 9.40 5.83 -16.44
CA THR A 495 9.79 4.56 -17.08
C THR A 495 9.80 4.64 -18.62
N VAL A 496 8.89 5.42 -19.21
CA VAL A 496 8.81 5.62 -20.68
C VAL A 496 9.63 6.82 -21.16
N LYS A 497 10.53 7.35 -20.33
CA LYS A 497 11.48 8.44 -20.60
C LYS A 497 10.84 9.81 -20.87
N VAL A 498 9.55 9.98 -20.57
CA VAL A 498 8.88 11.28 -20.60
C VAL A 498 9.36 12.08 -19.40
N ARG A 499 9.68 13.36 -19.64
CA ARG A 499 10.18 14.29 -18.62
C ARG A 499 9.12 15.34 -18.29
N GLY A 500 9.21 15.90 -17.09
CA GLY A 500 8.36 17.03 -16.69
C GLY A 500 6.93 16.67 -16.33
N THR A 501 6.60 15.39 -16.18
CA THR A 501 5.26 14.93 -15.73
C THR A 501 5.03 15.19 -14.25
N HIS A 502 6.11 15.32 -13.47
CA HIS A 502 6.07 15.59 -12.05
C HIS A 502 6.98 16.77 -11.70
N GLN A 503 6.64 17.51 -10.65
CA GLN A 503 7.44 18.60 -10.10
C GLN A 503 7.56 18.47 -8.60
N PHE A 504 8.78 18.51 -8.08
CA PHE A 504 8.99 18.61 -6.64
C PHE A 504 8.55 19.99 -6.13
N PHE A 505 7.75 20.00 -5.05
CA PHE A 505 7.23 21.20 -4.44
C PHE A 505 7.69 21.31 -2.97
N GLY A 506 8.48 22.35 -2.69
CA GLY A 506 8.98 22.63 -1.34
C GLY A 506 10.48 22.93 -1.31
N LYS A 507 11.05 22.94 -0.10
CA LYS A 507 12.51 23.00 0.09
C LYS A 507 13.00 21.60 0.45
N LEU A 508 14.05 21.15 -0.21
CA LEU A 508 14.65 19.84 0.04
C LEU A 508 16.03 20.01 0.65
N GLN A 509 16.18 19.66 1.94
CA GLN A 509 17.50 19.52 2.55
C GLN A 509 18.20 18.29 1.96
N ALA A 510 19.50 18.39 1.71
CA ALA A 510 20.30 17.31 1.11
C ALA A 510 19.69 16.77 -0.20
N ARG A 511 19.50 17.67 -1.17
CA ARG A 511 18.87 17.34 -2.46
C ARG A 511 19.78 16.47 -3.33
N PRO A 512 19.23 15.62 -4.21
CA PRO A 512 20.02 14.97 -5.24
C PRO A 512 20.36 15.95 -6.38
N TYR A 513 21.37 15.60 -7.17
CA TYR A 513 21.90 16.39 -8.27
C TYR A 513 21.98 15.58 -9.59
N PHE A 514 21.05 14.65 -9.84
CA PHE A 514 21.10 13.86 -11.08
C PHE A 514 20.72 14.69 -12.31
N ALA A 515 19.92 15.75 -12.20
CA ALA A 515 19.57 16.65 -13.29
C ALA A 515 20.82 17.25 -13.96
N HIS A 516 21.81 17.61 -13.15
CA HIS A 516 23.05 18.25 -13.57
C HIS A 516 24.21 17.28 -13.80
N THR A 517 23.92 15.98 -13.82
CA THR A 517 24.94 14.93 -13.97
C THR A 517 24.71 14.14 -15.24
N THR A 518 25.76 13.88 -16.02
CA THR A 518 25.69 12.95 -17.15
C THR A 518 25.54 11.52 -16.66
N MET A 519 24.94 10.64 -17.46
CA MET A 519 24.87 9.22 -17.11
C MET A 519 26.21 8.54 -17.44
N ALA A 520 26.55 7.47 -16.72
CA ALA A 520 27.69 6.63 -17.10
C ALA A 520 27.44 5.98 -18.46
N GLU A 521 28.49 5.91 -19.28
CA GLU A 521 28.45 5.30 -20.60
C GLU A 521 29.10 3.91 -20.57
N ARG A 522 28.85 3.12 -21.61
CA ARG A 522 29.47 1.80 -21.75
C ARG A 522 30.98 1.95 -21.95
N GLY A 523 31.77 1.30 -21.09
CA GLY A 523 33.24 1.37 -21.10
C GLY A 523 33.81 2.65 -20.47
N ASP A 524 33.06 3.35 -19.62
CA ASP A 524 33.51 4.57 -18.96
C ASP A 524 34.60 4.28 -17.90
N GLU A 525 35.86 4.36 -18.31
CA GLU A 525 37.04 4.05 -17.47
C GLU A 525 37.08 4.85 -16.16
N LYS A 526 36.67 6.12 -16.17
CA LYS A 526 36.69 6.97 -14.97
C LYS A 526 35.65 6.56 -13.95
N VAL A 527 34.49 6.10 -14.43
CA VAL A 527 33.46 5.52 -13.57
C VAL A 527 33.91 4.18 -13.01
N ASP A 528 34.53 3.34 -13.86
CA ASP A 528 35.05 2.04 -13.47
C ASP A 528 36.11 2.17 -12.37
N GLU A 529 37.11 3.02 -12.56
CA GLU A 529 38.17 3.25 -11.57
C GLU A 529 37.62 3.82 -10.24
N ALA A 530 36.71 4.80 -10.33
CA ALA A 530 36.11 5.41 -9.15
C ALA A 530 35.32 4.38 -8.30
N LEU A 531 34.53 3.54 -8.97
CA LEU A 531 33.75 2.49 -8.31
C LEU A 531 34.66 1.38 -7.77
N ALA A 532 35.66 0.93 -8.53
CA ALA A 532 36.64 -0.05 -8.07
C ALA A 532 37.39 0.43 -6.80
N HIS A 533 37.71 1.73 -6.71
CA HIS A 533 38.27 2.30 -5.50
C HIS A 533 37.26 2.37 -4.35
N LEU A 534 36.01 2.78 -4.61
CA LEU A 534 34.95 2.78 -3.60
C LEU A 534 34.77 1.39 -2.97
N LEU A 535 34.82 0.33 -3.78
CA LEU A 535 34.69 -1.06 -3.34
C LEU A 535 35.88 -1.56 -2.49
N LYS A 536 36.99 -0.81 -2.41
CA LYS A 536 38.21 -1.17 -1.67
C LYS A 536 38.48 -0.32 -0.43
N ILE A 537 37.57 0.61 -0.08
CA ILE A 537 37.80 1.54 1.04
C ILE A 537 37.69 0.89 2.43
N ASN A 538 37.22 -0.35 2.49
CA ASN A 538 37.08 -1.14 3.72
C ASN A 538 37.13 -2.65 3.39
N GLN A 539 36.96 -3.49 4.40
CA GLN A 539 36.86 -4.94 4.24
C GLN A 539 35.63 -5.35 3.41
N LYS A 540 35.75 -6.48 2.71
CA LYS A 540 34.79 -6.93 1.69
C LYS A 540 33.38 -7.09 2.23
N HIS A 541 33.22 -7.66 3.43
CA HIS A 541 31.92 -7.87 4.05
C HIS A 541 31.22 -6.53 4.36
N GLU A 542 31.91 -5.60 5.02
CA GLU A 542 31.37 -4.27 5.35
C GLU A 542 31.06 -3.46 4.10
N ILE A 543 31.91 -3.53 3.07
CA ILE A 543 31.63 -2.92 1.76
C ILE A 543 30.39 -3.55 1.14
N GLY A 544 30.27 -4.89 1.16
CA GLY A 544 29.13 -5.62 0.63
C GLY A 544 27.81 -5.16 1.24
N LEU A 545 27.74 -5.06 2.57
CA LEU A 545 26.57 -4.58 3.29
C LEU A 545 26.22 -3.13 2.94
N MET A 546 27.20 -2.22 2.97
CA MET A 546 26.95 -0.81 2.71
C MET A 546 26.56 -0.55 1.25
N VAL A 547 27.33 -1.09 0.29
CA VAL A 547 27.09 -0.85 -1.13
C VAL A 547 25.80 -1.55 -1.57
N GLY A 548 25.56 -2.78 -1.12
CA GLY A 548 24.30 -3.49 -1.36
C GLY A 548 23.09 -2.68 -0.91
N TRP A 549 23.11 -2.18 0.33
CA TRP A 549 22.03 -1.33 0.83
C TRP A 549 21.86 -0.02 0.03
N ILE A 550 22.96 0.66 -0.29
CA ILE A 550 22.95 1.94 -1.03
C ILE A 550 22.37 1.78 -2.44
N LEU A 551 22.67 0.67 -3.11
CA LEU A 551 22.11 0.34 -4.41
C LEU A 551 20.63 -0.04 -4.29
N ALA A 552 20.28 -0.85 -3.28
CA ALA A 552 18.89 -1.24 -3.03
C ALA A 552 17.98 -0.05 -2.67
N ALA A 553 18.54 1.04 -2.11
CA ALA A 553 17.76 2.25 -1.82
C ALA A 553 17.11 2.87 -3.07
N HIS A 554 17.72 2.75 -4.26
CA HIS A 554 17.10 3.15 -5.54
C HIS A 554 15.80 2.40 -5.83
N PHE A 555 15.66 1.20 -5.26
CA PHE A 555 14.52 0.31 -5.40
C PHE A 555 13.58 0.35 -4.19
N LYS A 556 13.80 1.25 -3.20
CA LYS A 556 12.96 1.30 -1.99
C LYS A 556 11.47 1.37 -2.31
N THR A 557 11.05 2.16 -3.31
CA THR A 557 9.64 2.22 -3.74
C THR A 557 9.09 0.86 -4.18
N HIS A 558 9.91 0.03 -4.84
CA HIS A 558 9.54 -1.33 -5.20
C HIS A 558 9.39 -2.22 -3.96
N PHE A 559 10.37 -2.16 -3.05
CA PHE A 559 10.32 -2.92 -1.79
C PHE A 559 9.14 -2.53 -0.90
N MET A 560 8.82 -1.23 -0.83
CA MET A 560 7.65 -0.74 -0.10
C MET A 560 6.35 -1.24 -0.72
N HIS A 561 6.25 -1.28 -2.06
CA HIS A 561 5.08 -1.83 -2.73
C HIS A 561 4.92 -3.34 -2.51
N LEU A 562 6.01 -4.11 -2.64
CA LEU A 562 5.98 -5.57 -2.59
C LEU A 562 5.96 -6.16 -1.18
N TYR A 563 6.70 -5.56 -0.25
CA TYR A 563 6.95 -6.12 1.08
C TYR A 563 6.54 -5.17 2.22
N SER A 564 6.17 -3.92 1.91
CA SER A 564 5.84 -2.89 2.91
C SER A 564 6.95 -2.63 3.92
N GLN A 565 8.21 -2.87 3.54
CA GLN A 565 9.35 -2.67 4.42
C GLN A 565 10.67 -2.41 3.67
N PHE A 566 11.59 -1.68 4.31
CA PHE A 566 12.95 -1.44 3.85
C PHE A 566 13.93 -1.26 5.03
N PRO A 567 15.11 -1.89 5.02
CA PRO A 567 16.05 -1.86 6.14
C PRO A 567 16.67 -0.49 6.43
N ILE A 568 17.03 -0.30 7.70
CA ILE A 568 17.88 0.81 8.15
C ILE A 568 19.35 0.41 7.98
N LEU A 569 20.23 1.34 7.60
CA LEU A 569 21.68 1.12 7.63
C LEU A 569 22.27 1.74 8.89
N SER A 570 22.70 0.92 9.84
CA SER A 570 23.28 1.35 11.11
C SER A 570 24.80 1.28 11.08
N LEU A 571 25.47 2.44 11.06
CA LEU A 571 26.92 2.55 11.10
C LEU A 571 27.38 2.92 12.51
N TRP A 572 28.19 2.06 13.13
CA TRP A 572 28.69 2.30 14.48
C TRP A 572 30.21 2.10 14.59
N GLY A 573 30.80 2.58 15.68
CA GLY A 573 32.23 2.49 15.95
C GLY A 573 32.80 3.75 16.58
N SER A 574 34.02 3.70 17.11
CA SER A 574 34.60 4.79 17.89
C SER A 574 34.74 6.13 17.13
N ALA A 575 34.90 7.21 17.90
CA ALA A 575 35.17 8.53 17.34
C ALA A 575 36.39 8.52 16.42
N GLY A 576 36.24 9.09 15.21
CA GLY A 576 37.29 9.11 14.19
C GLY A 576 37.43 7.82 13.37
N ALA A 577 36.54 6.83 13.53
CA ALA A 577 36.51 5.62 12.68
C ALA A 577 36.19 5.92 11.20
N GLY A 578 35.61 7.08 10.89
CA GLY A 578 35.32 7.51 9.51
C GLY A 578 33.88 7.26 9.05
N LYS A 579 32.94 7.02 9.96
CA LYS A 579 31.52 6.70 9.68
C LYS A 579 30.84 7.74 8.77
N SER A 580 30.77 9.00 9.20
CA SER A 580 30.14 10.09 8.44
C SER A 580 30.76 10.31 7.06
N GLN A 581 32.09 10.30 6.97
CA GLN A 581 32.79 10.46 5.69
C GLN A 581 32.55 9.29 4.74
N THR A 582 32.43 8.07 5.27
CA THR A 582 32.13 6.86 4.48
C THR A 582 30.68 6.90 3.99
N ALA A 583 29.72 7.13 4.88
CA ALA A 583 28.30 7.29 4.51
C ALA A 583 28.13 8.40 3.45
N GLY A 584 28.73 9.57 3.69
CA GLY A 584 28.68 10.69 2.78
C GLY A 584 29.24 10.35 1.41
N LEU A 585 30.34 9.59 1.32
CA LEU A 585 30.90 9.15 0.04
C LEU A 585 29.99 8.15 -0.69
N PHE A 586 29.42 7.15 0.00
CA PHE A 586 28.52 6.18 -0.62
C PHE A 586 27.25 6.84 -1.18
N THR A 587 26.69 7.82 -0.48
CA THR A 587 25.46 8.50 -0.94
C THR A 587 25.63 9.30 -2.25
N TRP A 588 26.86 9.49 -2.75
CA TRP A 588 27.08 10.01 -4.11
C TRP A 588 26.44 9.11 -5.18
N LEU A 589 26.33 7.81 -4.92
CA LEU A 589 25.61 6.85 -5.76
C LEU A 589 24.08 7.12 -5.81
N ASN A 590 23.53 7.90 -4.88
CA ASN A 590 22.11 8.31 -4.87
C ASN A 590 21.93 9.80 -5.24
N GLY A 591 23.00 10.48 -5.65
CA GLY A 591 22.93 11.84 -6.18
C GLY A 591 23.21 12.96 -5.18
N THR A 592 23.33 12.69 -3.88
CA THR A 592 23.52 13.70 -2.83
C THR A 592 24.98 14.11 -2.62
N ASP A 593 25.24 15.19 -1.88
CA ASP A 593 26.59 15.67 -1.55
C ASP A 593 26.75 15.99 -0.05
N TYR A 594 26.63 14.95 0.78
CA TYR A 594 26.91 15.03 2.23
C TYR A 594 28.40 15.23 2.57
N MET A 595 29.27 15.37 1.57
CA MET A 595 30.70 15.58 1.79
C MET A 595 31.09 17.06 1.75
N GLN A 596 30.35 17.89 1.01
CA GLN A 596 30.71 19.29 0.77
C GLN A 596 29.55 20.26 0.88
N LYS A 597 28.37 19.92 0.34
CA LYS A 597 27.26 20.88 0.20
C LYS A 597 26.15 20.66 1.21
N ASP A 598 25.93 19.41 1.61
CA ASP A 598 24.82 18.99 2.44
C ASP A 598 25.29 18.42 3.78
N SER A 599 24.39 18.40 4.76
CA SER A 599 24.62 17.80 6.07
C SER A 599 23.49 16.85 6.47
N GLY A 600 23.87 15.80 7.20
CA GLY A 600 22.93 14.99 7.96
C GLY A 600 22.32 15.81 9.11
N VAL A 601 21.29 15.25 9.75
CA VAL A 601 20.68 15.86 10.94
C VAL A 601 21.26 15.22 12.19
N SER A 602 21.65 16.03 13.19
CA SER A 602 22.12 15.51 14.48
C SER A 602 20.92 15.15 15.36
N ALA A 603 20.84 13.90 15.79
CA ALA A 603 19.75 13.36 16.61
C ALA A 603 19.46 14.20 17.88
N PRO A 604 20.46 14.64 18.67
CA PRO A 604 20.20 15.42 19.89
C PRO A 604 19.77 16.87 19.63
N SER A 605 20.16 17.47 18.51
CA SER A 605 20.00 18.91 18.26
C SER A 605 18.84 19.27 17.33
N THR A 606 18.24 18.28 16.66
CA THR A 606 17.18 18.50 15.67
C THR A 606 15.81 18.50 16.32
N SER A 607 14.98 19.50 16.01
CA SER A 607 13.61 19.56 16.55
C SER A 607 12.73 18.42 16.03
N PRO A 608 11.69 17.98 16.76
CA PRO A 608 10.80 16.91 16.29
C PRO A 608 10.12 17.18 14.96
N TYR A 609 9.86 18.46 14.64
CA TYR A 609 9.28 18.85 13.34
C TYR A 609 10.30 18.77 12.21
N ALA A 610 11.50 19.32 12.41
CA ALA A 610 12.56 19.24 11.40
C ALA A 610 12.99 17.80 11.13
N MET A 611 13.04 16.95 12.17
CA MET A 611 13.31 15.52 12.01
C MET A 611 12.20 14.83 11.21
N LEU A 612 10.93 15.13 11.48
CA LEU A 612 9.80 14.59 10.72
C LEU A 612 9.90 14.97 9.24
N ASP A 613 10.04 16.26 8.93
CA ASP A 613 10.17 16.78 7.56
C ASP A 613 11.34 16.13 6.82
N TYR A 614 12.50 16.02 7.49
CA TYR A 614 13.69 15.37 6.92
C TYR A 614 13.45 13.89 6.58
N LEU A 615 12.82 13.13 7.49
CA LEU A 615 12.55 11.69 7.34
C LEU A 615 11.36 11.37 6.43
N SER A 616 10.55 12.36 6.05
CA SER A 616 9.46 12.21 5.07
C SER A 616 9.77 12.85 3.72
N SER A 617 10.95 13.43 3.52
CA SER A 617 11.28 14.23 2.33
C SER A 617 11.67 13.42 1.09
N THR A 618 11.94 12.12 1.21
CA THR A 618 12.39 11.28 0.08
C THR A 618 11.76 9.90 0.08
N THR A 619 11.78 9.21 -1.08
CA THR A 619 11.31 7.83 -1.22
C THR A 619 12.45 6.83 -1.48
N THR A 620 13.47 7.23 -2.24
CA THR A 620 14.61 6.35 -2.61
C THR A 620 15.99 6.99 -2.38
N ILE A 621 16.03 8.22 -1.87
CA ILE A 621 17.28 8.96 -1.63
C ILE A 621 17.62 8.90 -0.14
N PRO A 622 18.78 8.33 0.26
CA PRO A 622 19.12 8.17 1.67
C PRO A 622 19.18 9.47 2.47
N ARG A 623 18.80 9.36 3.75
CA ARG A 623 18.89 10.40 4.78
C ARG A 623 19.82 9.94 5.89
N ILE A 624 20.59 10.87 6.46
CA ILE A 624 21.59 10.56 7.50
C ILE A 624 21.18 11.20 8.82
N ILE A 625 20.99 10.36 9.85
CA ILE A 625 20.92 10.78 11.25
C ILE A 625 22.31 10.59 11.86
N GLU A 626 22.90 11.66 12.36
CA GLU A 626 24.17 11.66 13.07
C GLU A 626 24.00 11.69 14.59
N GLU A 627 25.06 11.27 15.29
CA GLU A 627 25.18 11.36 16.74
C GLU A 627 24.07 10.65 17.55
N PHE A 628 23.54 9.54 17.02
CA PHE A 628 22.53 8.74 17.72
C PHE A 628 23.14 7.97 18.90
N ASN A 629 23.43 8.66 20.00
CA ASN A 629 24.01 8.12 21.22
C ASN A 629 23.11 8.44 22.42
N LYS A 630 22.70 7.41 23.17
CA LYS A 630 21.83 7.56 24.36
C LYS A 630 22.40 8.56 25.37
N SER A 631 23.72 8.58 25.55
CA SER A 631 24.44 9.51 26.45
C SER A 631 24.37 10.98 26.05
N LYS A 632 24.07 11.30 24.78
CA LYS A 632 24.00 12.68 24.27
C LYS A 632 22.56 13.23 24.21
N MET A 633 21.57 12.46 24.64
CA MET A 633 20.15 12.79 24.51
C MET A 633 19.40 12.65 25.82
N SER A 634 18.32 13.42 25.99
CA SER A 634 17.35 13.16 27.05
C SER A 634 16.64 11.82 26.80
N SER A 635 16.17 11.16 27.87
CA SER A 635 15.41 9.91 27.76
C SER A 635 14.18 10.05 26.84
N LYS A 636 13.52 11.21 26.87
CA LYS A 636 12.40 11.52 25.98
C LYS A 636 12.83 11.65 24.52
N THR A 637 13.85 12.46 24.24
CA THR A 637 14.37 12.65 22.88
C THR A 637 14.86 11.34 22.27
N TYR A 638 15.57 10.52 23.06
CA TYR A 638 16.05 9.23 22.60
C TYR A 638 14.89 8.30 22.20
N LYS A 639 13.87 8.18 23.05
CA LYS A 639 12.66 7.39 22.73
C LYS A 639 11.93 7.92 21.50
N ASP A 640 11.79 9.24 21.37
CA ASP A 640 11.13 9.86 20.22
C ASP A 640 11.88 9.55 18.91
N VAL A 641 13.21 9.60 18.91
CA VAL A 641 14.03 9.27 17.73
C VAL A 641 14.01 7.76 17.44
N VAL A 642 14.04 6.90 18.46
CA VAL A 642 13.88 5.44 18.32
C VAL A 642 12.58 5.09 17.61
N GLU A 643 11.46 5.70 18.02
CA GLU A 643 10.16 5.44 17.38
C GLU A 643 10.15 5.91 15.91
N ARG A 644 10.77 7.04 15.59
CA ARG A 644 10.92 7.51 14.20
C ARG A 644 11.76 6.55 13.34
N ILE A 645 12.84 6.02 13.89
CA ILE A 645 13.68 5.04 13.19
C ILE A 645 12.86 3.77 12.91
N LYS A 646 12.07 3.28 13.88
CA LYS A 646 11.19 2.13 13.68
C LYS A 646 10.14 2.39 12.61
N GLN A 647 9.47 3.54 12.65
CA GLN A 647 8.45 3.95 11.68
C GLN A 647 9.01 4.03 10.24
N ALA A 648 10.28 4.39 10.08
CA ALA A 648 10.92 4.48 8.76
C ALA A 648 11.10 3.11 8.06
N TRP A 649 11.08 1.99 8.80
CA TRP A 649 11.17 0.64 8.24
C TRP A 649 9.99 0.34 7.32
N ASN A 650 8.76 0.55 7.80
CA ASN A 650 7.51 0.26 7.11
C ASN A 650 6.82 1.52 6.55
N GLY A 651 7.49 2.68 6.61
CA GLY A 651 6.94 3.94 6.08
C GLY A 651 5.70 4.42 6.84
N GLU A 652 5.61 4.11 8.13
CA GLU A 652 4.44 4.44 8.96
C GLU A 652 4.21 5.96 9.01
N SER A 653 2.94 6.34 9.08
CA SER A 653 2.52 7.74 9.11
C SER A 653 2.47 8.31 10.51
N THR A 654 3.09 9.47 10.71
CA THR A 654 2.88 10.32 11.88
C THR A 654 1.69 11.25 11.63
N LEU A 655 0.71 11.28 12.55
CA LEU A 655 -0.41 12.22 12.48
C LEU A 655 -0.01 13.62 12.99
N LYS A 656 -0.37 14.66 12.25
CA LYS A 656 -0.19 16.07 12.63
C LYS A 656 -1.50 16.84 12.54
N GLY A 657 -1.83 17.57 13.60
CA GLY A 657 -2.97 18.47 13.59
C GLY A 657 -2.70 19.71 12.73
N ARG A 658 -3.65 20.04 11.86
CA ARG A 658 -3.74 21.24 11.05
C ARG A 658 -4.99 22.01 11.48
N LEU A 659 -4.85 23.31 11.73
CA LEU A 659 -6.00 24.19 11.92
C LEU A 659 -6.62 24.46 10.55
N GLY A 660 -7.77 23.83 10.27
CA GLY A 660 -8.54 24.07 9.06
C GLY A 660 -9.55 25.19 9.29
N ARG A 661 -9.52 26.25 8.47
CA ARG A 661 -10.67 27.17 8.35
C ARG A 661 -11.82 26.37 7.73
N GLY A 662 -12.75 25.88 8.56
CA GLY A 662 -13.98 25.20 8.13
C GLY A 662 -14.10 23.71 8.50
N SER A 663 -13.32 23.18 9.44
CA SER A 663 -13.45 21.77 9.86
C SER A 663 -14.73 21.55 10.70
N LEU A 664 -15.65 20.73 10.19
CA LEU A 664 -16.87 20.24 10.87
C LEU A 664 -16.58 19.13 11.90
N GLY A 665 -15.31 18.90 12.24
CA GLY A 665 -14.90 17.95 13.28
C GLY A 665 -15.17 18.48 14.69
N ARG A 666 -15.39 17.57 15.65
CA ARG A 666 -15.64 17.87 17.08
C ARG A 666 -14.62 18.82 17.75
N THR A 667 -13.41 18.94 17.19
CA THR A 667 -12.29 19.74 17.73
C THR A 667 -11.85 20.89 16.81
N GLY A 668 -12.46 21.05 15.62
CA GLY A 668 -12.03 22.07 14.64
C GLY A 668 -10.65 21.86 14.01
N ALA A 669 -9.97 20.74 14.30
CA ALA A 669 -8.65 20.40 13.75
C ALA A 669 -8.74 19.23 12.76
N GLU A 670 -7.97 19.30 11.68
CA GLU A 670 -7.81 18.25 10.66
C GLU A 670 -6.49 17.53 10.92
N ALA A 671 -6.45 16.19 10.91
CA ALA A 671 -5.20 15.44 11.09
C ALA A 671 -4.63 15.03 9.73
N VAL A 672 -3.41 15.47 9.43
CA VAL A 672 -2.65 15.07 8.23
C VAL A 672 -1.71 13.92 8.58
N ALA A 673 -1.76 12.84 7.83
CA ALA A 673 -0.85 11.70 7.94
C ALA A 673 0.41 11.97 7.12
N ILE A 674 1.60 11.93 7.76
CA ILE A 674 2.89 12.15 7.10
C ILE A 674 3.72 10.86 7.20
N PRO A 675 3.93 10.12 6.09
CA PRO A 675 4.69 8.89 6.08
C PRO A 675 6.20 9.14 6.22
N LEU A 676 6.89 8.35 7.04
CA LEU A 676 8.36 8.37 7.13
C LEU A 676 8.99 7.55 5.99
N SER A 677 8.95 8.09 4.78
CA SER A 677 9.29 7.38 3.55
C SER A 677 10.79 7.30 3.23
N SER A 678 11.66 8.08 3.87
CA SER A 678 13.08 8.17 3.49
C SER A 678 13.87 6.88 3.81
N PRO A 679 14.75 6.36 2.92
CA PRO A 679 15.76 5.37 3.31
C PRO A 679 16.70 5.97 4.35
N LEU A 680 17.02 5.22 5.42
CA LEU A 680 17.66 5.81 6.60
C LEU A 680 19.04 5.20 6.90
N ILE A 681 20.03 6.07 7.03
CA ILE A 681 21.36 5.76 7.59
C ILE A 681 21.42 6.37 8.99
N VAL A 682 21.70 5.54 10.00
CA VAL A 682 21.87 5.97 11.40
C VAL A 682 23.32 5.81 11.80
N ILE A 683 23.91 6.86 12.36
CA ILE A 683 25.32 6.88 12.78
C ILE A 683 25.41 7.07 14.29
N SER A 684 26.08 6.13 14.95
CA SER A 684 26.31 6.12 16.40
C SER A 684 27.78 5.81 16.75
N GLU A 685 28.20 6.10 17.99
CA GLU A 685 29.52 5.70 18.49
C GLU A 685 29.52 4.26 18.99
N GLN A 686 28.43 3.86 19.66
CA GLN A 686 28.19 2.51 20.17
C GLN A 686 27.15 1.80 19.30
N GLU A 687 27.12 0.47 19.37
CA GLU A 687 26.03 -0.29 18.76
C GLU A 687 24.69 0.10 19.39
N ILE A 688 23.62 0.09 18.59
CA ILE A 688 22.29 0.41 19.07
C ILE A 688 21.73 -0.83 19.79
N GLU A 689 21.53 -0.74 21.10
CA GLU A 689 21.07 -1.83 21.98
C GLU A 689 19.55 -2.08 21.93
N VAL A 690 18.82 -1.42 21.02
CA VAL A 690 17.35 -1.57 20.92
C VAL A 690 17.03 -2.73 19.98
N PRO A 691 16.52 -3.90 20.44
CA PRO A 691 16.33 -5.08 19.61
C PRO A 691 15.45 -4.82 18.38
N ALA A 692 14.38 -4.05 18.57
CA ALA A 692 13.48 -3.65 17.49
C ALA A 692 14.18 -2.83 16.38
N ILE A 693 15.23 -2.08 16.69
CA ILE A 693 16.06 -1.40 15.68
C ILE A 693 17.07 -2.37 15.09
N GLN A 694 17.72 -3.20 15.93
CA GLN A 694 18.73 -4.17 15.48
C GLN A 694 18.17 -5.15 14.44
N GLU A 695 17.00 -5.74 14.68
CA GLU A 695 16.33 -6.65 13.75
C GLU A 695 15.95 -5.97 12.42
N ARG A 696 15.72 -4.65 12.45
CA ARG A 696 15.35 -3.82 11.30
C ARG A 696 16.55 -3.16 10.63
N SER A 697 17.78 -3.47 11.06
CA SER A 697 18.98 -2.78 10.62
C SER A 697 20.01 -3.72 10.03
N ILE A 698 20.61 -3.29 8.92
CA ILE A 698 21.90 -3.76 8.47
C ILE A 698 22.95 -3.04 9.31
N ARG A 699 23.68 -3.80 10.14
CA ARG A 699 24.63 -3.27 11.12
C ARG A 699 26.04 -3.37 10.58
N VAL A 700 26.75 -2.25 10.53
CA VAL A 700 28.13 -2.19 10.03
C VAL A 700 29.03 -1.53 11.05
N HIS A 701 30.01 -2.30 11.55
CA HIS A 701 31.02 -1.82 12.48
C HIS A 701 32.24 -1.27 11.72
N LEU A 702 32.52 0.02 11.89
CA LEU A 702 33.67 0.69 11.28
C LEU A 702 34.75 0.95 12.33
N THR A 703 35.98 0.52 12.05
CA THR A 703 37.14 0.72 12.94
C THR A 703 38.29 1.44 12.25
N LYS A 704 39.14 2.12 13.05
CA LYS A 704 40.33 2.81 12.55
C LYS A 704 41.34 1.84 11.92
N ILE A 705 41.47 0.64 12.46
CA ILE A 705 42.40 -0.40 11.98
C ILE A 705 41.99 -0.89 10.59
N LYS A 706 40.70 -1.25 10.43
CA LYS A 706 40.15 -1.70 9.14
C LYS A 706 40.28 -0.61 8.07
N ARG A 707 40.08 0.67 8.43
CA ARG A 707 40.27 1.82 7.53
C ARG A 707 41.74 2.08 7.19
N GLY A 708 42.67 1.86 8.11
CA GLY A 708 44.07 2.23 7.98
C GLY A 708 44.73 1.69 6.70
N LYS A 709 44.35 0.46 6.31
CA LYS A 709 44.87 -0.25 5.12
C LYS A 709 44.28 0.22 3.78
N SER A 710 43.23 1.04 3.81
CA SER A 710 42.45 1.43 2.62
C SER A 710 42.33 2.95 2.43
N ARG A 711 43.20 3.74 3.10
CA ARG A 711 43.14 5.22 3.07
C ARG A 711 43.34 5.79 1.67
N ASP A 712 44.21 5.19 0.85
CA ASP A 712 44.46 5.67 -0.51
C ASP A 712 43.25 5.45 -1.43
N HIS A 713 42.63 4.27 -1.36
CA HIS A 713 41.38 4.01 -2.07
C HIS A 713 40.27 4.98 -1.66
N PHE A 714 40.16 5.31 -0.37
CA PHE A 714 39.21 6.32 0.08
C PHE A 714 39.50 7.71 -0.51
N ARG A 715 40.78 8.12 -0.52
CA ARG A 715 41.21 9.40 -1.10
C ARG A 715 40.90 9.48 -2.59
N LEU A 716 41.19 8.41 -3.34
CA LEU A 716 40.96 8.33 -4.78
C LEU A 716 39.47 8.32 -5.10
N ALA A 717 38.66 7.49 -4.42
CA ALA A 717 37.21 7.48 -4.58
C ALA A 717 36.58 8.84 -4.24
N LYS A 718 37.05 9.51 -3.17
CA LYS A 718 36.61 10.86 -2.81
C LYS A 718 36.98 11.91 -3.87
N ALA A 719 38.19 11.83 -4.45
CA ALA A 719 38.60 12.73 -5.52
C ALA A 719 37.73 12.54 -6.77
N SER A 720 37.39 11.30 -7.10
CA SER A 720 36.62 10.91 -8.28
C SER A 720 35.10 10.80 -8.06
N ARG A 721 34.57 11.29 -6.93
CA ARG A 721 33.17 11.15 -6.51
C ARG A 721 32.11 11.60 -7.53
N ASN A 722 32.43 12.58 -8.38
CA ASN A 722 31.54 13.00 -9.47
C ASN A 722 31.22 11.84 -10.44
N HIS A 723 32.19 10.94 -10.68
CA HIS A 723 31.98 9.76 -11.51
C HIS A 723 31.08 8.72 -10.82
N LEU A 724 31.16 8.60 -9.48
CA LEU A 724 30.20 7.78 -8.72
C LEU A 724 28.76 8.28 -8.91
N ARG A 725 28.55 9.60 -9.00
CA ARG A 725 27.22 10.15 -9.29
C ARG A 725 26.71 9.82 -10.70
N ARG A 726 27.61 9.82 -11.69
CA ARG A 726 27.28 9.40 -13.08
C ARG A 726 26.81 7.95 -13.10
N PHE A 727 27.49 7.08 -12.34
CA PHE A 727 27.08 5.69 -12.15
C PHE A 727 25.74 5.59 -11.41
N GLY A 728 25.57 6.34 -10.32
CA GLY A 728 24.32 6.42 -9.57
C GLY A 728 23.10 6.78 -10.43
N LYS A 729 23.28 7.69 -11.39
CA LYS A 729 22.24 8.04 -12.37
C LYS A 729 21.87 6.87 -13.29
N ALA A 730 22.85 6.04 -13.67
CA ALA A 730 22.59 4.82 -14.45
C ALA A 730 21.82 3.77 -13.63
N ILE A 731 22.12 3.63 -12.33
CA ILE A 731 21.36 2.77 -11.42
C ILE A 731 19.91 3.27 -11.27
N MET A 732 19.72 4.57 -11.05
CA MET A 732 18.38 5.17 -10.99
C MET A 732 17.58 4.87 -12.26
N ALA A 733 18.21 5.00 -13.45
CA ALA A 733 17.56 4.67 -14.71
C ALA A 733 17.20 3.18 -14.81
N SER A 734 18.08 2.28 -14.35
CA SER A 734 17.79 0.84 -14.25
C SER A 734 16.62 0.55 -13.30
N ALA A 735 16.53 1.27 -12.17
CA ALA A 735 15.43 1.12 -11.23
C ALA A 735 14.07 1.49 -11.85
N LEU A 736 14.00 2.52 -12.68
CA LEU A 736 12.76 2.91 -13.36
C LEU A 736 12.25 1.86 -14.37
N SER A 737 13.13 1.00 -14.88
CA SER A 737 12.81 -0.01 -15.90
C SER A 737 12.72 -1.44 -15.35
N THR A 738 12.95 -1.65 -14.06
CA THR A 738 12.96 -3.00 -13.46
C THR A 738 11.52 -3.38 -13.05
N PRO A 739 10.93 -4.46 -13.60
CA PRO A 739 9.61 -4.93 -13.20
C PRO A 739 9.63 -5.57 -11.81
N PHE A 740 8.47 -5.64 -11.15
CA PHE A 740 8.34 -6.23 -9.81
C PHE A 740 8.74 -7.71 -9.75
N GLU A 741 8.53 -8.44 -10.84
CA GLU A 741 8.76 -9.87 -10.98
C GLU A 741 10.26 -10.18 -10.90
N ASP A 742 11.11 -9.33 -11.48
CA ASP A 742 12.56 -9.43 -11.35
C ASP A 742 13.00 -9.19 -9.90
N ILE A 743 12.34 -8.26 -9.19
CA ILE A 743 12.61 -8.02 -7.77
C ILE A 743 12.26 -9.25 -6.94
N LYS A 744 11.07 -9.85 -7.15
CA LYS A 744 10.63 -11.07 -6.46
C LYS A 744 11.60 -12.22 -6.70
N ALA A 745 11.95 -12.48 -7.97
CA ALA A 745 12.87 -13.55 -8.33
C ALA A 745 14.26 -13.39 -7.69
N LEU A 746 14.80 -12.17 -7.66
CA LEU A 746 16.08 -11.91 -7.00
C LEU A 746 15.99 -12.02 -5.47
N MET A 747 14.88 -11.62 -4.86
CA MET A 747 14.67 -11.78 -3.41
C MET A 747 14.52 -13.25 -3.01
N GLU A 748 13.79 -14.05 -3.78
CA GLU A 748 13.68 -15.51 -3.60
C GLU A 748 15.04 -16.18 -3.72
N LYS A 749 15.79 -15.87 -4.78
CA LYS A 749 17.16 -16.37 -4.97
C LYS A 749 18.11 -15.96 -3.83
N ALA A 750 17.96 -14.75 -3.29
CA ALA A 750 18.75 -14.31 -2.14
C ALA A 750 18.34 -15.08 -0.87
N SER A 751 17.07 -15.46 -0.73
CA SER A 751 16.55 -16.26 0.38
C SER A 751 17.20 -17.64 0.47
N GLU A 752 17.45 -18.27 -0.67
CA GLU A 752 18.09 -19.60 -0.77
C GLU A 752 19.53 -19.62 -0.22
N LEU A 753 20.17 -18.45 -0.14
CA LEU A 753 21.53 -18.29 0.39
C LEU A 753 21.57 -18.09 1.91
N LEU A 754 20.42 -17.94 2.55
CA LEU A 754 20.30 -17.63 3.97
C LEU A 754 19.82 -18.87 4.76
N PRO A 755 20.32 -19.09 5.99
CA PRO A 755 19.90 -20.20 6.83
C PRO A 755 18.39 -20.21 7.04
N PRO A 756 17.69 -21.37 7.02
CA PRO A 756 16.24 -21.44 7.15
C PRO A 756 15.71 -20.97 8.52
N GLU A 757 16.51 -21.10 9.58
CA GLU A 757 16.15 -20.75 10.96
C GLU A 757 16.21 -19.22 11.25
N MET A 758 16.68 -18.41 10.31
CA MET A 758 16.83 -16.96 10.51
C MET A 758 15.48 -16.24 10.54
N ASP A 759 15.28 -15.40 11.55
CA ASP A 759 14.12 -14.51 11.72
C ASP A 759 13.84 -13.62 10.49
N ASP A 760 12.57 -13.31 10.27
CA ASP A 760 12.08 -12.62 9.07
C ASP A 760 12.73 -11.25 8.81
N ARG A 761 12.91 -10.40 9.83
CA ARG A 761 13.44 -9.02 9.64
C ARG A 761 14.94 -9.01 9.36
N PRO A 762 15.79 -9.74 10.11
CA PRO A 762 17.19 -9.92 9.74
C PRO A 762 17.35 -10.57 8.36
N ARG A 763 16.55 -11.60 8.04
CA ARG A 763 16.54 -12.26 6.74
C ARG A 763 16.27 -11.26 5.62
N PHE A 764 15.18 -10.51 5.74
CA PHE A 764 14.81 -9.50 4.75
C PHE A 764 15.91 -8.44 4.56
N SER A 765 16.52 -7.99 5.65
CA SER A 765 17.61 -7.01 5.61
C SER A 765 18.81 -7.53 4.81
N LEU A 766 19.19 -8.79 4.99
CA LEU A 766 20.28 -9.40 4.22
C LEU A 766 19.90 -9.67 2.76
N GLN A 767 18.66 -10.12 2.49
CA GLN A 767 18.16 -10.27 1.12
C GLN A 767 18.27 -8.95 0.34
N VAL A 768 17.90 -7.83 0.96
CA VAL A 768 17.99 -6.49 0.35
C VAL A 768 19.44 -6.10 0.03
N ALA A 769 20.40 -6.40 0.92
CA ALA A 769 21.82 -6.14 0.62
C ALA A 769 22.34 -7.01 -0.53
N ILE A 770 22.01 -8.31 -0.55
CA ILE A 770 22.40 -9.24 -1.62
C ILE A 770 21.78 -8.81 -2.95
N PHE A 771 20.49 -8.46 -2.96
CA PHE A 771 19.81 -7.89 -4.11
C PHE A 771 20.56 -6.69 -4.68
N GLY A 772 20.92 -5.73 -3.83
CA GLY A 772 21.64 -4.54 -4.28
C GLY A 772 23.02 -4.84 -4.88
N LEU A 773 23.71 -5.86 -4.37
CA LEU A 773 24.98 -6.33 -4.95
C LEU A 773 24.79 -6.99 -6.31
N TRP A 774 23.70 -7.74 -6.51
CA TRP A 774 23.39 -8.33 -7.81
C TRP A 774 22.98 -7.29 -8.84
N LYS A 775 22.17 -6.30 -8.45
CA LYS A 775 21.86 -5.14 -9.31
C LYS A 775 23.12 -4.34 -9.65
N LEU A 776 24.05 -4.19 -8.69
CA LEU A 776 25.35 -3.58 -8.95
C LEU A 776 26.11 -4.33 -10.03
N LYS A 777 26.20 -5.66 -9.91
CA LYS A 777 26.88 -6.53 -10.87
C LYS A 777 26.25 -6.43 -12.25
N GLU A 778 24.93 -6.55 -12.35
CA GLU A 778 24.18 -6.45 -13.61
C GLU A 778 24.45 -5.12 -14.34
N VAL A 779 24.42 -3.99 -13.62
CA VAL A 779 24.66 -2.68 -14.24
C VAL A 779 26.13 -2.51 -14.64
N CYS A 780 27.08 -3.02 -13.84
CA CYS A 780 28.49 -3.04 -14.21
C CYS A 780 28.75 -3.91 -15.45
N GLU A 781 28.08 -5.05 -15.60
CA GLU A 781 28.15 -5.91 -16.79
C GLU A 781 27.60 -5.21 -18.03
N HIS A 782 26.42 -4.59 -17.90
CA HIS A 782 25.81 -3.82 -18.98
C HIS A 782 26.70 -2.67 -19.47
N LEU A 783 27.28 -1.93 -18.51
CA LEU A 783 28.20 -0.83 -18.77
C LEU A 783 29.63 -1.27 -19.08
N ARG A 784 29.96 -2.57 -19.01
CA ARG A 784 31.33 -3.10 -19.22
C ARG A 784 32.40 -2.46 -18.33
N LEU A 785 32.11 -2.34 -17.04
CA LEU A 785 33.03 -1.81 -16.02
C LEU A 785 33.87 -2.95 -15.42
N PHE A 786 34.85 -3.43 -16.19
CA PHE A 786 35.60 -4.66 -15.89
C PHE A 786 36.39 -4.59 -14.58
N GLN A 787 37.03 -3.46 -14.27
CA GLN A 787 37.83 -3.32 -13.04
C GLN A 787 36.96 -3.41 -11.78
N SER A 788 35.77 -2.84 -11.85
CA SER A 788 34.75 -2.90 -10.80
C SER A 788 34.19 -4.31 -10.67
N LEU A 789 33.93 -5.00 -11.79
CA LEU A 789 33.47 -6.39 -11.79
C LEU A 789 34.48 -7.33 -11.11
N ASP A 790 35.76 -7.23 -11.48
CA ASP A 790 36.84 -7.99 -10.88
C ASP A 790 36.95 -7.76 -9.36
N THR A 791 36.65 -6.54 -8.92
CA THR A 791 36.64 -6.17 -7.51
C THR A 791 35.37 -6.65 -6.78
N LEU A 792 34.23 -6.65 -7.47
CA LEU A 792 32.92 -6.95 -6.92
C LEU A 792 32.71 -8.45 -6.70
N ASP A 793 33.20 -9.30 -7.58
CA ASP A 793 33.03 -10.76 -7.45
C ASP A 793 33.57 -11.32 -6.12
N PRO A 794 34.79 -10.95 -5.66
CA PRO A 794 35.27 -11.32 -4.33
C PRO A 794 34.41 -10.78 -3.18
N ILE A 795 33.76 -9.63 -3.35
CA ILE A 795 32.87 -9.03 -2.33
C ILE A 795 31.57 -9.83 -2.23
N ILE A 796 30.95 -10.16 -3.36
CA ILE A 796 29.76 -11.02 -3.41
C ILE A 796 30.07 -12.38 -2.79
N LYS A 797 31.19 -13.00 -3.15
CA LYS A 797 31.62 -14.28 -2.56
C LYS A 797 31.83 -14.18 -1.05
N ALA A 798 32.45 -13.11 -0.57
CA ALA A 798 32.63 -12.89 0.88
C ALA A 798 31.28 -12.73 1.59
N MET A 799 30.35 -11.98 1.00
CA MET A 799 29.01 -11.77 1.58
C MET A 799 28.21 -13.08 1.63
N VAL A 800 28.16 -13.83 0.53
CA VAL A 800 27.47 -15.12 0.47
C VAL A 800 28.15 -16.15 1.37
N GLY A 801 29.49 -16.18 1.42
CA GLY A 801 30.23 -17.05 2.33
C GLY A 801 29.95 -16.74 3.80
N HIS A 802 29.80 -15.46 4.16
CA HIS A 802 29.32 -15.09 5.49
C HIS A 802 27.91 -15.60 5.73
N CYS A 803 26.95 -15.36 4.82
CA CYS A 803 25.57 -15.86 4.94
C CYS A 803 25.46 -17.39 5.07
N ALA A 804 26.24 -18.14 4.29
CA ALA A 804 26.21 -19.60 4.28
C ALA A 804 26.85 -20.20 5.55
N ASN A 805 27.89 -19.56 6.07
CA ASN A 805 28.52 -19.94 7.34
C ASN A 805 27.77 -19.39 8.56
N SER A 806 26.80 -18.49 8.35
CA SER A 806 25.89 -17.99 9.38
C SER A 806 24.76 -18.97 9.74
N GLY A 807 24.99 -20.28 9.61
CA GLY A 807 24.26 -21.28 10.42
C GLY A 807 24.36 -21.00 11.92
N ASP A 808 25.37 -20.22 12.33
CA ASP A 808 25.32 -19.43 13.55
C ASP A 808 24.89 -17.99 13.23
N GLY A 809 23.62 -17.72 13.49
CA GLY A 809 23.18 -16.40 13.95
C GLY A 809 23.79 -16.10 15.32
N TYR A 810 25.12 -16.13 15.44
CA TYR A 810 25.76 -15.73 16.68
C TYR A 810 25.70 -14.22 16.81
N VAL A 811 24.58 -13.77 17.38
CA VAL A 811 24.49 -12.47 18.05
C VAL A 811 25.31 -12.61 19.31
N GLN A 812 26.49 -11.99 19.30
CA GLN A 812 27.32 -11.88 20.50
C GLN A 812 26.49 -11.21 21.61
N SER A 813 26.17 -11.96 22.66
CA SER A 813 25.42 -11.44 23.79
C SER A 813 26.31 -10.50 24.62
N GLU A 814 25.68 -9.69 25.47
CA GLU A 814 26.40 -8.86 26.45
C GLU A 814 27.30 -9.71 27.35
N ILE A 815 26.86 -10.94 27.68
CA ILE A 815 27.61 -11.84 28.53
C ILE A 815 28.80 -12.48 27.80
N ASP A 816 28.72 -12.66 26.49
CA ASP A 816 29.85 -13.10 25.67
C ASP A 816 30.98 -12.06 25.63
N LEU A 817 30.64 -10.77 25.58
CA LEU A 817 31.60 -9.67 25.71
C LEU A 817 32.26 -9.64 27.10
N VAL A 818 31.49 -9.93 28.16
CA VAL A 818 32.03 -10.03 29.52
C VAL A 818 32.99 -11.22 29.62
N LEU A 819 32.66 -12.40 29.07
CA LEU A 819 33.53 -13.57 29.10
C LEU A 819 34.81 -13.41 28.27
N GLN A 820 34.76 -12.74 27.12
CA GLN A 820 35.97 -12.37 26.37
C GLN A 820 36.89 -11.47 27.20
N LYS A 821 36.32 -10.49 27.90
CA LYS A 821 37.10 -9.64 28.81
C LYS A 821 37.65 -10.43 30.00
N ILE A 822 36.89 -11.35 30.59
CA ILE A 822 37.37 -12.23 31.64
C ILE A 822 38.55 -13.08 31.15
N ALA A 823 38.50 -13.63 29.93
CA ALA A 823 39.60 -14.38 29.34
C ALA A 823 40.87 -13.52 29.16
N ILE A 824 40.72 -12.26 28.72
CA ILE A 824 41.82 -11.30 28.66
C ILE A 824 42.39 -11.00 30.06
N ILE A 825 41.53 -10.77 31.05
CA ILE A 825 41.94 -10.50 32.43
C ILE A 825 42.70 -11.69 33.02
N VAL A 826 42.28 -12.91 32.71
CA VAL A 826 42.99 -14.14 33.06
C VAL A 826 44.40 -14.13 32.46
N ALA A 827 44.54 -13.88 31.16
CA ALA A 827 45.84 -13.83 30.49
C ALA A 827 46.76 -12.76 31.09
N ILE A 828 46.24 -11.54 31.31
CA ILE A 828 46.98 -10.44 31.95
C ILE A 828 47.45 -10.84 33.35
N SER A 829 46.55 -11.43 34.14
CA SER A 829 46.84 -11.81 35.52
C SER A 829 47.92 -12.90 35.59
N ARG A 830 47.89 -13.87 34.67
CA ARG A 830 48.94 -14.91 34.55
C ARG A 830 50.29 -14.32 34.16
N SER A 831 50.32 -13.43 33.15
CA SER A 831 51.56 -12.75 32.77
C SER A 831 52.13 -11.88 33.87
N ALA A 832 51.27 -11.19 34.65
CA ALA A 832 51.71 -10.36 35.79
C ALA A 832 52.28 -11.21 36.94
N ASP A 833 51.69 -12.37 37.20
CA ASP A 833 52.15 -13.32 38.21
C ASP A 833 53.50 -13.96 37.81
N GLU A 834 53.63 -14.40 36.55
CA GLU A 834 54.88 -14.93 35.98
C GLU A 834 56.02 -13.90 35.98
N ALA A 835 55.71 -12.63 35.68
CA ALA A 835 56.68 -11.55 35.65
C ALA A 835 56.96 -10.92 37.04
N ALA A 836 56.30 -11.40 38.11
CA ALA A 836 56.30 -10.82 39.46
C ALA A 836 56.10 -9.29 39.47
N SER A 837 55.36 -8.76 38.48
CA SER A 837 55.16 -7.33 38.27
C SER A 837 53.85 -7.06 37.52
N GLY A 838 53.11 -6.03 37.96
CA GLY A 838 51.79 -5.70 37.42
C GLY A 838 50.64 -6.07 38.37
N THR A 839 49.41 -5.81 37.94
CA THR A 839 48.21 -6.05 38.75
C THR A 839 47.59 -7.41 38.40
N VAL A 840 47.48 -8.29 39.40
CA VAL A 840 46.76 -9.56 39.30
C VAL A 840 45.29 -9.32 39.65
N TYR A 841 44.38 -9.58 38.71
CA TYR A 841 42.93 -9.37 38.87
C TYR A 841 42.17 -10.67 39.13
N LEU A 842 42.58 -11.75 38.47
CA LEU A 842 42.02 -13.09 38.62
C LEU A 842 43.15 -14.08 38.93
N THR A 843 42.89 -15.03 39.81
CA THR A 843 43.90 -15.96 40.34
C THR A 843 43.35 -17.37 40.19
N GLU A 844 44.11 -18.24 39.56
CA GLU A 844 43.72 -19.64 39.38
C GLU A 844 43.65 -20.36 40.73
N GLY A 845 42.64 -21.20 40.93
CA GLY A 845 42.37 -21.87 42.21
C GLY A 845 41.69 -21.01 43.27
N LEU A 846 41.53 -19.70 43.04
CA LEU A 846 40.74 -18.80 43.89
C LEU A 846 39.50 -18.25 43.18
N HIS A 847 39.71 -17.66 41.99
CA HIS A 847 38.66 -16.96 41.22
C HIS A 847 38.11 -17.80 40.08
N TYR A 848 38.97 -18.59 39.44
CA TYR A 848 38.62 -19.51 38.37
C TYR A 848 39.54 -20.73 38.38
N THR A 849 39.15 -21.79 37.69
CA THR A 849 40.06 -22.88 37.30
C THR A 849 39.60 -23.44 35.96
N VAL A 850 40.54 -23.99 35.19
CA VAL A 850 40.25 -24.58 33.88
C VAL A 850 40.48 -26.08 33.95
N THR A 851 39.46 -26.84 33.58
CA THR A 851 39.51 -28.30 33.43
C THR A 851 39.49 -28.65 31.94
N PRO A 852 39.74 -29.92 31.54
CA PRO A 852 39.68 -30.30 30.13
C PRO A 852 38.33 -30.04 29.45
N GLU A 853 37.24 -29.97 30.21
CA GLU A 853 35.89 -29.79 29.68
C GLU A 853 35.27 -28.42 30.02
N TYR A 854 35.64 -27.83 31.16
CA TYR A 854 34.96 -26.65 31.70
C TYR A 854 35.92 -25.55 32.14
N LEU A 855 35.53 -24.30 31.89
CA LEU A 855 35.91 -23.16 32.70
C LEU A 855 35.02 -23.15 33.94
N VAL A 856 35.63 -23.27 35.12
CA VAL A 856 34.94 -23.17 36.41
C VAL A 856 35.20 -21.78 36.99
N LEU A 857 34.15 -20.99 37.20
CA LEU A 857 34.24 -19.56 37.49
C LEU A 857 33.48 -19.19 38.77
N ASP A 858 34.11 -18.45 39.69
CA ASP A 858 33.41 -17.83 40.82
C ASP A 858 32.58 -16.64 40.30
N PRO A 859 31.24 -16.70 40.34
CA PRO A 859 30.42 -15.68 39.72
C PRO A 859 30.55 -14.29 40.37
N VAL A 860 30.80 -14.24 41.68
CA VAL A 860 30.79 -12.99 42.45
C VAL A 860 32.14 -12.30 42.32
N LEU A 861 33.21 -13.05 42.57
CA LEU A 861 34.56 -12.49 42.56
C LEU A 861 35.01 -12.17 41.14
N SER A 862 34.66 -13.02 40.17
CA SER A 862 35.06 -12.79 38.78
C SER A 862 34.35 -11.57 38.18
N HIS A 863 33.07 -11.36 38.51
CA HIS A 863 32.34 -10.15 38.10
C HIS A 863 32.88 -8.88 38.76
N ALA A 864 33.23 -8.95 40.05
CA ALA A 864 33.86 -7.83 40.75
C ALA A 864 35.22 -7.45 40.14
N SER A 865 36.06 -8.44 39.82
CA SER A 865 37.35 -8.22 39.15
C SER A 865 37.19 -7.69 37.73
N TYR A 866 36.21 -8.20 36.97
CA TYR A 866 35.82 -7.67 35.67
C TYR A 866 35.42 -6.19 35.72
N THR A 867 34.54 -5.84 36.66
CA THR A 867 34.04 -4.46 36.86
C THR A 867 35.17 -3.52 37.24
N ARG A 868 36.06 -3.98 38.13
CA ARG A 868 37.26 -3.25 38.55
C ARG A 868 38.22 -3.01 37.39
N TYR A 869 38.49 -4.04 36.58
CA TYR A 869 39.37 -3.92 35.41
C TYR A 869 38.84 -2.91 34.39
N CYS A 870 37.54 -2.97 34.08
CA CYS A 870 36.90 -2.00 33.18
C CYS A 870 37.06 -0.57 33.70
N THR A 871 36.83 -0.37 35.01
CA THR A 871 36.84 0.97 35.63
C THR A 871 38.26 1.54 35.76
N VAL A 872 39.22 0.72 36.17
CA VAL A 872 40.58 1.17 36.56
C VAL A 872 41.53 1.21 35.37
N ASP A 873 41.63 0.11 34.61
CA ASP A 873 42.64 -0.02 33.55
C ASP A 873 42.10 0.40 32.19
N GLU A 874 40.91 -0.08 31.80
CA GLU A 874 40.32 0.29 30.52
C GLU A 874 39.67 1.68 30.53
N ARG A 875 39.33 2.20 31.72
CA ARG A 875 38.54 3.42 31.91
C ARG A 875 37.25 3.39 31.07
N SER A 876 36.61 2.23 31.04
CA SER A 876 35.39 1.95 30.30
C SER A 876 34.25 1.60 31.27
N VAL A 877 33.01 1.85 30.86
CA VAL A 877 31.84 1.39 31.63
C VAL A 877 31.72 -0.13 31.44
N PRO A 878 31.56 -0.92 32.51
CA PRO A 878 31.29 -2.35 32.41
C PRO A 878 30.04 -2.60 31.56
N VAL A 879 30.11 -3.59 30.67
CA VAL A 879 28.98 -4.07 29.85
C VAL A 879 27.84 -4.56 30.74
N ILE A 880 28.16 -5.26 31.83
CA ILE A 880 27.21 -5.65 32.88
C ILE A 880 27.75 -5.16 34.22
N ASP A 881 27.09 -4.18 34.85
CA ASP A 881 27.51 -3.58 36.12
C ASP A 881 26.92 -4.30 37.36
N SER A 882 25.82 -5.04 37.18
CA SER A 882 25.13 -5.77 38.24
C SER A 882 25.57 -7.24 38.30
N GLY A 883 26.11 -7.66 39.44
CA GLY A 883 26.48 -9.06 39.67
C GLY A 883 25.29 -10.04 39.64
N ALA A 884 24.11 -9.60 40.07
CA ALA A 884 22.89 -10.40 39.99
C ALA A 884 22.43 -10.62 38.54
N GLN A 885 22.58 -9.59 37.70
CA GLN A 885 22.28 -9.66 36.27
C GLN A 885 23.31 -10.54 35.54
N PHE A 886 24.58 -10.43 35.89
CA PHE A 886 25.65 -11.28 35.37
C PHE A 886 25.36 -12.77 35.59
N VAL A 887 25.00 -13.16 36.84
CA VAL A 887 24.65 -14.54 37.16
C VAL A 887 23.40 -15.01 36.42
N LYS A 888 22.38 -14.16 36.30
CA LYS A 888 21.17 -14.52 35.56
C LYS A 888 21.47 -14.78 34.08
N LEU A 889 22.12 -13.84 33.41
CA LEU A 889 22.38 -13.92 31.96
C LEU A 889 23.32 -15.07 31.62
N ILE A 890 24.36 -15.29 32.41
CA ILE A 890 25.31 -16.37 32.12
C ILE A 890 24.70 -17.76 32.28
N THR A 891 23.66 -17.92 33.11
CA THR A 891 22.94 -19.20 33.25
C THR A 891 21.97 -19.47 32.11
N GLU A 892 21.66 -18.48 31.27
CA GLU A 892 20.78 -18.58 30.11
C GLU A 892 21.55 -18.91 28.82
N GLU A 893 22.89 -18.95 28.87
CA GLU A 893 23.75 -19.20 27.71
C GLU A 893 24.01 -20.69 27.45
N PRO A 894 24.21 -21.10 26.18
CA PRO A 894 24.35 -22.52 25.83
C PRO A 894 25.65 -23.15 26.33
N TYR A 895 26.67 -22.36 26.65
CA TYR A 895 27.87 -22.87 27.31
C TYR A 895 27.69 -23.08 28.81
N PHE A 896 26.60 -22.63 29.44
CA PHE A 896 26.37 -22.93 30.85
C PHE A 896 25.92 -24.38 31.04
N VAL A 897 26.62 -25.08 31.91
CA VAL A 897 26.40 -26.52 32.15
C VAL A 897 25.72 -26.75 33.49
N LYS A 898 26.25 -26.16 34.57
CA LYS A 898 25.71 -26.31 35.93
C LYS A 898 26.24 -25.25 36.88
N TYR A 899 25.54 -25.10 38.00
CA TYR A 899 25.93 -24.25 39.12
C TYR A 899 26.11 -25.09 40.38
N ALA A 900 27.35 -25.37 40.78
CA ALA A 900 27.66 -26.34 41.85
C ALA A 900 29.00 -26.04 42.53
N PRO A 901 29.26 -26.51 43.77
CA PRO A 901 30.58 -26.38 44.38
C PRO A 901 31.70 -27.05 43.57
N TYR A 902 32.92 -26.52 43.68
CA TYR A 902 34.13 -27.15 43.14
C TYR A 902 35.12 -27.43 44.28
N ALA A 903 35.63 -28.66 44.34
CA ALA A 903 36.52 -29.09 45.41
C ALA A 903 37.82 -28.29 45.40
N GLY A 904 38.19 -27.69 46.53
CA GLY A 904 39.41 -26.91 46.66
C GLY A 904 39.31 -25.41 46.32
N MET A 905 38.14 -24.91 45.92
CA MET A 905 37.93 -23.48 45.65
C MET A 905 36.91 -22.82 46.60
N ALA A 906 37.21 -21.57 46.97
CA ALA A 906 36.33 -20.61 47.64
C ALA A 906 35.49 -21.11 48.83
N GLY A 907 35.97 -22.13 49.56
CA GLY A 907 35.31 -22.66 50.76
C GLY A 907 34.00 -23.44 50.48
N GLY A 908 33.85 -24.03 49.28
CA GLY A 908 32.67 -24.84 48.95
C GLY A 908 31.47 -24.05 48.40
N ARG A 909 31.67 -22.78 48.02
CA ARG A 909 30.66 -21.96 47.32
C ARG A 909 30.37 -22.51 45.93
N ALA A 910 29.14 -22.29 45.45
CA ALA A 910 28.72 -22.72 44.12
C ALA A 910 29.40 -21.89 43.01
N MET A 911 29.93 -22.61 42.02
CA MET A 911 30.68 -22.10 40.88
C MET A 911 29.90 -22.34 39.59
N LEU A 912 30.10 -21.46 38.62
CA LEU A 912 29.60 -21.65 37.27
C LEU A 912 30.52 -22.63 36.53
N TYR A 913 29.94 -23.68 35.94
CA TYR A 913 30.63 -24.57 35.02
C TYR A 913 30.25 -24.20 33.60
N LEU A 914 31.21 -23.73 32.82
CA LEU A 914 31.03 -23.27 31.44
C LEU A 914 31.79 -24.20 30.49
N SER A 915 31.11 -24.81 29.53
CA SER A 915 31.70 -25.72 28.54
C SER A 915 32.72 -25.00 27.66
N LEU A 916 33.98 -25.46 27.66
CA LEU A 916 35.03 -24.88 26.82
C LEU A 916 34.73 -25.06 25.32
N LYS A 917 34.13 -26.20 24.95
CA LYS A 917 33.73 -26.48 23.57
C LYS A 917 32.67 -25.49 23.08
N GLU A 918 31.66 -25.21 23.91
CA GLU A 918 30.58 -24.28 23.57
C GLU A 918 31.06 -22.82 23.62
N LEU A 919 31.97 -22.47 24.54
CA LEU A 919 32.65 -21.17 24.55
C LEU A 919 33.43 -20.93 23.25
N GLN A 920 34.15 -21.95 22.76
CA GLN A 920 34.88 -21.88 21.50
C GLN A 920 33.92 -21.77 20.29
N ALA A 921 32.81 -22.50 20.29
CA ALA A 921 31.75 -22.37 19.27
C ALA A 921 31.18 -20.94 19.22
N LYS A 922 31.10 -20.28 20.38
CA LYS A 922 30.70 -18.88 20.56
C LYS A 922 31.82 -17.85 20.27
N ASN A 923 32.90 -18.25 19.59
CA ASN A 923 34.05 -17.40 19.25
C ASN A 923 34.69 -16.69 20.46
N ILE A 924 34.65 -17.30 21.65
CA ILE A 924 35.41 -16.84 22.83
C ILE A 924 36.78 -17.51 22.80
N ASP A 925 37.85 -16.71 22.84
CA ASP A 925 39.22 -17.21 22.74
C ASP A 925 39.66 -17.93 24.03
N ILE A 926 39.46 -19.25 24.06
CA ILE A 926 39.82 -20.09 25.20
C ILE A 926 41.34 -20.25 25.39
N SER A 927 42.17 -19.87 24.41
CA SER A 927 43.63 -19.96 24.55
C SER A 927 44.15 -18.99 25.62
N LEU A 928 43.45 -17.87 25.82
CA LEU A 928 43.74 -16.88 26.84
C LEU A 928 43.49 -17.40 28.27
N LEU A 929 42.69 -18.46 28.42
CA LEU A 929 42.43 -19.11 29.69
C LEU A 929 43.56 -20.06 30.13
N GLY A 930 44.57 -20.28 29.28
CA GLY A 930 45.71 -21.16 29.57
C GLY A 930 45.59 -22.60 29.12
N TRP A 931 44.59 -22.90 28.30
CA TRP A 931 44.44 -24.20 27.67
C TRP A 931 44.98 -24.14 26.22
N GLY A 932 46.00 -24.96 25.91
CA GLY A 932 46.63 -25.01 24.58
C GLY A 932 48.13 -24.70 24.51
N GLY A 933 48.84 -24.62 25.65
CA GLY A 933 50.30 -24.60 25.69
C GLY A 933 50.85 -25.89 26.26
N THR A 934 51.61 -26.63 25.44
CA THR A 934 52.40 -27.84 25.76
C THR A 934 51.62 -29.09 26.21
N HIS A 935 51.25 -29.97 25.27
CA HIS A 935 51.49 -31.42 25.36
C HIS A 935 51.26 -32.08 23.99
N GLU A 936 52.36 -32.62 23.45
CA GLU A 936 52.50 -33.83 22.63
C GLU A 936 51.69 -34.04 21.34
N SER A 937 52.47 -34.01 20.25
CA SER A 937 52.65 -35.19 19.38
C SER A 937 52.04 -36.49 19.93
N ALA A 938 50.81 -36.80 19.51
CA ALA A 938 50.30 -38.16 19.51
C ALA A 938 49.40 -38.33 18.29
N ASN A 939 49.90 -39.15 17.36
CA ASN A 939 49.14 -39.75 16.28
C ASN A 939 47.76 -40.16 16.75
N PHE A 940 46.71 -39.85 15.99
CA PHE A 940 45.66 -40.82 15.73
C PHE A 940 45.15 -40.69 14.29
N SER A 941 45.12 -41.88 13.69
CA SER A 941 44.60 -42.31 12.39
C SER A 941 43.16 -41.94 12.11
#